data_AF-A0A7G7GKE3-F1
#
_entry.id   AF-A0A7G7GKE3-F1
#
_cell.length_a   1.000
_cell.length_b   1.000
_cell.length_c   1.000
_cell.angle_alpha   90.00
_cell.angle_beta   90.00
_cell.angle_gamma   90.00
#
_symmetry.space_group_name_H-M   'P 1'
#
loop_
_entity.id
_entity.type
_entity.pdbx_description
1 polymer ?
#
loop_
_entity_poly.entity_id
_entity_poly.type
_entity_poly.pdbx_seq_one_letter_code
_entity_poly.pdbx_strand_id
1 'polypeptide(L)'
;MSDSHLTAFDKASKAGFIIALGIVYGDIGTSPLYTMQSLVENQGGVNQVSESFILGSISLIIWTLTLITTIKYVLIALKADNHHEGGIFSLFTLVRKMSPWLIIPAMIGGATLLSDGALTPAVTVTSAIEGLKAVPGLSHIYQNQTNVIITTLVILIVLFGIQRFGTGFIGKIFGPVMFIWFSFLGVSGFFNTLGHLEIFKAINPYYALHLLFSPENHRGIFILGSIFLATTGAEALYSDLGHVGRGNIYVSWPFVKMCIVLSYCGQAAWILANKHSGIELNPFFASVPSQLRVYLVSLATLAAIIASQALISGSFTLVSEAMRLKIFPLFRVTYPGANLGQLYIPVINWILFAVTSCTVLAFRTSAHMEAAYGLAITITMLMTTILLKYYLIKKGTRPILAHLAMAFFALVEFIFFLASAIKFMHGGYAVVILALAIVFVMFIWHAGTRIVFKYVKSLNLNDYKEQIKQLRDDVCFDLYQTNVVYLSNRMQDHMIDRSILYSILDKRPKRAQVYWFVNVQVTDEPYTAKYKVDMMGTDYMVRVNLYLGFRMPQTVPRYLRTIVQDLMESGRLPKQEQEYTITPGRDVGDFRFVLIEERVTNARQLSNFERFIMQTKASIKHVTASPMRWFGLQYSEVTLEVIPLILSDVLKLPIKELVPVEDSEA
;
A
#
# COMPACT_ATOMS: atom_id res chain seq x y z
N MET A 1 -23.79 -13.03 -3.64
CA MET A 1 -24.65 -11.87 -3.32
C MET A 1 -25.23 -11.30 -4.61
N SER A 2 -26.50 -10.91 -4.65
CA SER A 2 -27.17 -10.37 -5.84
C SER A 2 -26.65 -8.96 -6.20
N ASP A 3 -26.71 -8.59 -7.49
CA ASP A 3 -26.32 -7.28 -8.05
C ASP A 3 -26.94 -6.06 -7.32
N SER A 4 -28.00 -6.27 -6.54
CA SER A 4 -28.65 -5.25 -5.71
C SER A 4 -27.79 -4.74 -4.54
N HIS A 5 -26.86 -5.54 -4.00
CA HIS A 5 -25.95 -5.10 -2.93
C HIS A 5 -24.75 -4.32 -3.48
N LEU A 6 -24.26 -4.67 -4.68
CA LEU A 6 -23.16 -3.98 -5.35
C LEU A 6 -23.57 -2.56 -5.78
N THR A 7 -24.81 -2.37 -6.20
CA THR A 7 -25.37 -1.05 -6.56
C THR A 7 -25.68 -0.14 -5.37
N ALA A 8 -25.77 -0.67 -4.15
CA ALA A 8 -26.03 0.12 -2.94
C ALA A 8 -24.76 0.81 -2.39
N PHE A 9 -23.59 0.19 -2.53
CA PHE A 9 -22.30 0.72 -2.04
C PHE A 9 -21.89 2.02 -2.77
N ASP A 10 -22.25 2.13 -4.05
CA ASP A 10 -21.95 3.31 -4.86
C ASP A 10 -22.96 4.44 -4.72
N LYS A 11 -24.08 4.25 -3.99
CA LYS A 11 -25.08 5.29 -3.80
C LYS A 11 -24.65 6.24 -2.68
N ALA A 12 -24.77 7.54 -2.95
CA ALA A 12 -24.48 8.57 -1.96
C ALA A 12 -25.44 8.47 -0.77
N SER A 13 -24.91 8.60 0.45
CA SER A 13 -25.70 8.69 1.67
C SER A 13 -25.18 9.79 2.58
N LYS A 14 -26.02 10.33 3.47
CA LYS A 14 -25.60 11.36 4.44
C LYS A 14 -24.47 10.88 5.34
N ALA A 15 -24.55 9.63 5.80
CA ALA A 15 -23.47 9.00 6.57
C ALA A 15 -22.21 8.80 5.73
N GLY A 16 -22.37 8.36 4.48
CA GLY A 16 -21.26 8.18 3.52
C GLY A 16 -20.53 9.48 3.19
N PHE A 17 -21.24 10.62 3.11
CA PHE A 17 -20.63 11.94 2.96
C PHE A 17 -19.69 12.28 4.12
N ILE A 18 -20.17 12.11 5.37
CA ILE A 18 -19.35 12.39 6.56
C ILE A 18 -18.16 11.42 6.64
N ILE A 19 -18.36 10.15 6.31
CA ILE A 19 -17.27 9.16 6.26
C ILE A 19 -16.24 9.54 5.19
N ALA A 20 -16.67 10.01 4.01
CA ALA A 20 -15.79 10.46 2.95
C ALA A 20 -14.87 11.60 3.41
N LEU A 21 -15.42 12.58 4.15
CA LEU A 21 -14.65 13.68 4.73
C LEU A 21 -13.54 13.19 5.66
N GLY A 22 -13.81 12.18 6.47
CA GLY A 22 -12.86 11.64 7.44
C GLY A 22 -11.76 10.77 6.85
N ILE A 23 -12.04 10.05 5.76
CA ILE A 23 -11.12 9.03 5.22
C ILE A 23 -10.38 9.55 3.98
N VAL A 24 -11.09 10.17 3.04
CA VAL A 24 -10.59 10.40 1.68
C VAL A 24 -9.86 11.74 1.54
N TYR A 25 -10.33 12.77 2.25
CA TYR A 25 -9.90 14.15 2.02
C TYR A 25 -8.93 14.70 3.07
N GLY A 26 -8.47 13.89 4.01
CA GLY A 26 -7.54 14.32 5.05
C GLY A 26 -6.30 14.99 4.48
N ASP A 27 -5.58 14.31 3.60
CA ASP A 27 -4.33 14.78 3.01
C ASP A 27 -4.51 16.08 2.21
N ILE A 28 -5.40 16.07 1.21
CA ILE A 28 -5.68 17.26 0.40
C ILE A 28 -6.24 18.43 1.22
N GLY A 29 -6.99 18.13 2.28
CA GLY A 29 -7.57 19.12 3.19
C GLY A 29 -6.55 19.79 4.11
N THR A 30 -5.37 19.20 4.29
CA THR A 30 -4.27 19.79 5.07
C THR A 30 -3.30 20.62 4.22
N SER A 31 -3.37 20.52 2.88
CA SER A 31 -2.54 21.31 1.96
C SER A 31 -2.56 22.85 2.17
N PRO A 32 -3.65 23.49 2.64
CA PRO A 32 -3.64 24.91 2.93
C PRO A 32 -2.71 25.33 4.07
N LEU A 33 -2.25 24.38 4.90
CA LEU A 33 -1.30 24.65 5.99
C LEU A 33 0.07 25.07 5.48
N TYR A 34 0.49 24.59 4.30
CA TYR A 34 1.86 24.77 3.83
C TYR A 34 1.98 25.38 2.43
N THR A 35 0.98 25.22 1.55
CA THR A 35 1.10 25.64 0.14
C THR A 35 1.37 27.14 -0.02
N MET A 36 0.61 28.01 0.66
CA MET A 36 0.79 29.46 0.57
C MET A 36 2.07 29.94 1.25
N GLN A 37 2.42 29.33 2.38
CA GLN A 37 3.69 29.59 3.06
C GLN A 37 4.85 29.32 2.09
N SER A 38 4.86 28.15 1.46
CA SER A 38 5.87 27.77 0.47
C SER A 38 5.91 28.76 -0.71
N LEU A 39 4.77 29.21 -1.23
CA LEU A 39 4.74 30.19 -2.33
C LEU A 39 5.37 31.53 -1.92
N VAL A 40 5.02 32.05 -0.75
CA VAL A 40 5.49 33.34 -0.25
C VAL A 40 6.97 33.29 0.08
N GLU A 41 7.43 32.26 0.79
CA GLU A 41 8.86 32.08 1.13
C GLU A 41 9.71 31.98 -0.14
N ASN A 42 9.23 31.24 -1.14
CA ASN A 42 9.95 31.09 -2.39
C ASN A 42 10.03 32.37 -3.24
N GLN A 43 9.14 33.34 -2.99
CA GLN A 43 9.14 34.66 -3.62
C GLN A 43 9.97 35.70 -2.84
N GLY A 44 10.62 35.31 -1.73
CA GLY A 44 11.43 36.21 -0.90
C GLY A 44 10.68 36.83 0.28
N GLY A 45 9.55 36.23 0.67
CA GLY A 45 8.75 36.64 1.83
C GLY A 45 7.59 37.58 1.47
N VAL A 46 6.71 37.82 2.45
CA VAL A 46 5.45 38.58 2.29
C VAL A 46 5.66 39.95 1.63
N ASN A 47 6.74 40.63 1.97
CA ASN A 47 7.04 41.99 1.50
C ASN A 47 7.32 42.07 -0.02
N GLN A 48 7.79 40.98 -0.62
CA GLN A 48 8.20 40.92 -2.04
C GLN A 48 7.07 40.47 -2.97
N VAL A 49 5.91 40.12 -2.42
CA VAL A 49 4.81 39.56 -3.19
C VAL A 49 3.94 40.68 -3.80
N SER A 50 3.71 40.65 -5.12
CA SER A 50 2.80 41.58 -5.81
C SER A 50 1.35 41.07 -5.81
N GLU A 51 0.40 41.97 -6.06
CA GLU A 51 -1.01 41.60 -6.18
C GLU A 51 -1.25 40.64 -7.37
N SER A 52 -0.66 40.95 -8.51
CA SER A 52 -0.66 40.13 -9.72
C SER A 52 -0.05 38.74 -9.48
N PHE A 53 1.02 38.65 -8.68
CA PHE A 53 1.58 37.36 -8.24
C PHE A 53 0.58 36.55 -7.42
N ILE A 54 -0.10 37.17 -6.46
CA ILE A 54 -1.11 36.48 -5.63
C ILE A 54 -2.30 36.02 -6.47
N LEU A 55 -2.86 36.89 -7.32
CA LEU A 55 -3.99 36.55 -8.19
C LEU A 55 -3.62 35.40 -9.14
N GLY A 56 -2.45 35.44 -9.75
CA GLY A 56 -1.97 34.36 -10.61
C GLY A 56 -1.72 33.06 -9.87
N SER A 57 -1.19 33.13 -8.64
CA SER A 57 -0.90 31.95 -7.81
C SER A 57 -2.20 31.23 -7.41
N ILE A 58 -3.22 31.98 -6.97
CA ILE A 58 -4.54 31.42 -6.65
C ILE A 58 -5.18 30.83 -7.91
N SER A 59 -5.10 31.52 -9.05
CA SER A 59 -5.60 31.01 -10.31
C SER A 59 -4.93 29.69 -10.68
N LEU A 60 -3.61 29.57 -10.51
CA LEU A 60 -2.89 28.33 -10.75
C LEU A 60 -3.34 27.21 -9.80
N ILE A 61 -3.56 27.50 -8.52
CA ILE A 61 -4.10 26.53 -7.55
C ILE A 61 -5.50 26.04 -7.96
N ILE A 62 -6.42 26.97 -8.27
CA ILE A 62 -7.81 26.65 -8.66
C ILE A 62 -7.83 25.73 -9.89
N TRP A 63 -7.04 26.07 -10.92
CA TRP A 63 -7.00 25.30 -12.15
C TRP A 63 -6.23 23.98 -12.00
N THR A 64 -5.20 23.93 -11.15
CA THR A 64 -4.51 22.66 -10.81
C THR A 64 -5.46 21.69 -10.11
N LEU A 65 -6.20 22.13 -9.08
CA LEU A 65 -7.22 21.34 -8.40
C LEU A 65 -8.37 20.91 -9.35
N THR A 66 -8.69 21.75 -10.32
CA THR A 66 -9.72 21.45 -11.32
C THR A 66 -9.24 20.41 -12.31
N LEU A 67 -8.07 20.58 -12.93
CA LEU A 67 -7.55 19.67 -13.94
C LEU A 67 -7.14 18.33 -13.33
N ILE A 68 -6.30 18.35 -12.29
CA ILE A 68 -5.72 17.13 -11.72
C ILE A 68 -6.73 16.44 -10.81
N THR A 69 -7.17 17.10 -9.73
CA THR A 69 -8.03 16.42 -8.75
C THR A 69 -9.44 16.18 -9.30
N THR A 70 -10.08 17.20 -9.89
CA THR A 70 -11.47 17.08 -10.34
C THR A 70 -11.58 16.25 -11.62
N ILE A 71 -10.91 16.66 -12.71
CA ILE A 71 -11.10 16.00 -14.01
C ILE A 71 -10.38 14.66 -14.06
N LYS A 72 -9.06 14.62 -13.80
CA LYS A 72 -8.29 13.37 -13.91
C LYS A 72 -8.69 12.34 -12.85
N TYR A 73 -8.67 12.71 -11.57
CA TYR A 73 -8.92 11.74 -10.50
C TYR A 73 -10.41 11.47 -10.28
N VAL A 74 -11.19 12.49 -9.94
CA VAL A 74 -12.61 12.30 -9.57
C VAL A 74 -13.44 11.83 -10.79
N LEU A 75 -13.33 12.47 -11.95
CA LEU A 75 -14.20 12.13 -13.10
C LEU A 75 -13.71 10.94 -13.94
N ILE A 76 -12.39 10.73 -14.05
CA ILE A 76 -11.79 9.67 -14.88
C ILE A 76 -11.32 8.49 -14.02
N ALA A 77 -10.39 8.71 -13.08
CA ALA A 77 -9.73 7.62 -12.35
C ALA A 77 -10.69 6.82 -11.46
N LEU A 78 -11.63 7.47 -10.75
CA LEU A 78 -12.62 6.77 -9.91
C LEU A 78 -13.51 5.78 -10.68
N LYS A 79 -13.60 5.89 -12.01
CA LYS A 79 -14.33 4.92 -12.84
C LYS A 79 -13.52 3.66 -13.14
N ALA A 80 -12.22 3.67 -12.85
CA ALA A 80 -11.28 2.59 -13.08
C ALA A 80 -11.10 1.71 -11.84
N ASP A 81 -12.21 1.35 -11.19
CA ASP A 81 -12.19 0.47 -10.03
C ASP A 81 -12.08 -1.01 -10.42
N ASN A 82 -11.43 -1.79 -9.55
CA ASN A 82 -11.34 -3.24 -9.65
C ASN A 82 -12.01 -3.86 -8.43
N HIS A 83 -13.24 -4.36 -8.60
CA HIS A 83 -14.07 -4.83 -7.47
C HIS A 83 -14.24 -3.76 -6.37
N HIS A 84 -14.54 -2.52 -6.76
CA HIS A 84 -14.65 -1.35 -5.89
C HIS A 84 -13.35 -0.86 -5.24
N GLU A 85 -12.21 -1.52 -5.46
CA GLU A 85 -10.90 -1.02 -5.03
C GLU A 85 -10.27 -0.12 -6.10
N GLY A 86 -9.62 0.95 -5.67
CA GLY A 86 -8.91 1.88 -6.53
C GLY A 86 -7.41 1.91 -6.24
N GLY A 87 -6.70 2.89 -6.82
CA GLY A 87 -5.25 2.99 -6.66
C GLY A 87 -4.44 2.30 -7.77
N ILE A 88 -3.12 2.44 -7.68
CA ILE A 88 -2.23 2.10 -8.79
C ILE A 88 -2.12 0.60 -9.07
N PHE A 89 -2.06 -0.26 -8.05
CA PHE A 89 -1.98 -1.70 -8.26
C PHE A 89 -3.32 -2.29 -8.67
N SER A 90 -4.44 -1.81 -8.12
CA SER A 90 -5.79 -2.10 -8.62
C SER A 90 -5.94 -1.72 -10.10
N LEU A 91 -5.50 -0.52 -10.50
CA LEU A 91 -5.48 -0.12 -11.91
C LEU A 91 -4.60 -1.04 -12.78
N PHE A 92 -3.39 -1.37 -12.31
CA PHE A 92 -2.50 -2.31 -12.99
C PHE A 92 -3.16 -3.67 -13.19
N THR A 93 -3.90 -4.20 -12.19
CA THR A 93 -4.56 -5.51 -12.32
C THR A 93 -5.59 -5.53 -13.46
N LEU A 94 -6.25 -4.40 -13.74
CA LEU A 94 -7.19 -4.26 -14.85
C LEU A 94 -6.46 -4.29 -16.20
N VAL A 95 -5.28 -3.69 -16.31
CA VAL A 95 -4.57 -3.52 -17.60
C VAL A 95 -3.43 -4.52 -17.83
N ARG A 96 -3.03 -5.30 -16.82
CA ARG A 96 -1.83 -6.19 -16.85
C ARG A 96 -1.79 -7.18 -18.03
N LYS A 97 -2.95 -7.57 -18.58
CA LYS A 97 -3.03 -8.50 -19.72
C LYS A 97 -2.75 -7.83 -21.07
N MET A 98 -2.74 -6.49 -21.14
CA MET A 98 -2.52 -5.76 -22.39
C MET A 98 -1.04 -5.69 -22.77
N SER A 99 -0.15 -5.51 -21.80
CA SER A 99 1.30 -5.50 -22.03
C SER A 99 2.07 -5.86 -20.76
N PRO A 100 3.09 -6.74 -20.86
CA PRO A 100 3.89 -7.16 -19.71
C PRO A 100 4.75 -6.03 -19.12
N TRP A 101 5.08 -5.01 -19.91
CA TRP A 101 5.82 -3.81 -19.47
C TRP A 101 5.06 -3.04 -18.37
N LEU A 102 3.72 -3.17 -18.29
CA LEU A 102 2.85 -2.34 -17.43
C LEU A 102 3.13 -2.51 -15.94
N ILE A 103 3.91 -3.53 -15.58
CA ILE A 103 4.38 -3.72 -14.22
C ILE A 103 5.42 -2.69 -13.80
N ILE A 104 6.21 -2.14 -14.73
CA ILE A 104 7.25 -1.14 -14.44
C ILE A 104 6.64 0.14 -13.85
N PRO A 105 5.68 0.83 -14.51
CA PRO A 105 5.07 2.02 -13.91
C PRO A 105 4.27 1.68 -12.65
N ALA A 106 3.69 0.48 -12.55
CA ALA A 106 2.97 0.06 -11.36
C ALA A 106 3.92 -0.08 -10.16
N MET A 107 5.10 -0.68 -10.35
CA MET A 107 6.13 -0.77 -9.31
C MET A 107 6.68 0.62 -8.95
N ILE A 108 6.99 1.46 -9.94
CA ILE A 108 7.52 2.81 -9.70
C ILE A 108 6.49 3.64 -8.94
N GLY A 109 5.25 3.73 -9.44
CA GLY A 109 4.22 4.54 -8.81
C GLY A 109 3.76 3.99 -7.46
N GLY A 110 3.68 2.66 -7.30
CA GLY A 110 3.39 2.06 -6.01
C GLY A 110 4.48 2.33 -4.97
N ALA A 111 5.75 2.34 -5.38
CA ALA A 111 6.87 2.67 -4.50
C ALA A 111 6.91 4.15 -4.12
N THR A 112 6.61 5.06 -5.05
CA THR A 112 6.56 6.49 -4.78
C THR A 112 5.34 6.86 -3.91
N LEU A 113 4.18 6.24 -4.10
CA LEU A 113 3.04 6.39 -3.17
C LEU A 113 3.34 5.81 -1.78
N LEU A 114 4.03 4.67 -1.68
CA LEU A 114 4.43 4.14 -0.37
C LEU A 114 5.45 5.05 0.33
N SER A 115 6.33 5.70 -0.44
CA SER A 115 7.27 6.71 0.08
C SER A 115 6.53 7.95 0.57
N ASP A 116 5.49 8.37 -0.16
CA ASP A 116 4.60 9.46 0.23
C ASP A 116 3.89 9.18 1.57
N GLY A 117 3.34 7.98 1.72
CA GLY A 117 2.72 7.53 2.97
C GLY A 117 3.66 7.56 4.20
N ALA A 118 4.97 7.52 3.98
CA ALA A 118 5.96 7.69 5.05
C ALA A 118 6.28 9.17 5.37
N LEU A 119 6.11 10.07 4.42
CA LEU A 119 6.49 11.49 4.54
C LEU A 119 5.35 12.39 4.96
N THR A 120 4.12 12.13 4.50
CA THR A 120 2.95 12.94 4.81
C THR A 120 2.75 13.13 6.32
N PRO A 121 2.90 12.11 7.19
CA PRO A 121 2.80 12.32 8.63
C PRO A 121 3.90 13.22 9.21
N ALA A 122 5.10 13.21 8.63
CA ALA A 122 6.19 14.08 9.07
C ALA A 122 5.89 15.54 8.71
N VAL A 123 5.47 15.80 7.48
CA VAL A 123 5.16 17.15 6.98
C VAL A 123 3.94 17.72 7.70
N THR A 124 2.79 17.05 7.59
CA THR A 124 1.50 17.59 8.04
C THR A 124 1.44 17.81 9.55
N VAL A 125 1.94 16.87 10.36
CA VAL A 125 1.97 17.02 11.83
C VAL A 125 2.96 18.11 12.22
N THR A 126 4.13 18.19 11.58
CA THR A 126 5.09 19.28 11.86
C THR A 126 4.49 20.64 11.52
N SER A 127 3.87 20.81 10.34
CA SER A 127 3.23 22.07 9.94
C SER A 127 2.12 22.49 10.90
N ALA A 128 1.32 21.53 11.39
CA ALA A 128 0.28 21.82 12.38
C ALA A 128 0.87 22.33 13.70
N ILE A 129 1.93 21.67 14.21
CA ILE A 129 2.58 22.03 15.47
C ILE A 129 3.41 23.32 15.35
N GLU A 130 4.00 23.61 14.20
CA GLU A 130 4.66 24.90 13.94
C GLU A 130 3.70 26.09 14.09
N GLY A 131 2.40 25.87 13.92
CA GLY A 131 1.35 26.85 14.23
C GLY A 131 1.36 27.33 15.68
N LEU A 132 1.90 26.56 16.64
CA LEU A 132 2.04 26.99 18.04
C LEU A 132 2.97 28.20 18.19
N LYS A 133 3.87 28.45 17.23
CA LYS A 133 4.71 29.67 17.19
C LYS A 133 3.87 30.95 17.07
N ALA A 134 2.67 30.85 16.48
CA ALA A 134 1.77 31.98 16.28
C ALA A 134 0.86 32.26 17.49
N VAL A 135 0.93 31.45 18.56
CA VAL A 135 0.06 31.54 19.74
C VAL A 135 0.75 32.40 20.83
N PRO A 136 0.18 33.53 21.27
CA PRO A 136 0.84 34.48 22.17
C PRO A 136 1.36 33.89 23.49
N GLY A 137 0.68 32.89 24.07
CA GLY A 137 1.08 32.25 25.33
C GLY A 137 2.07 31.08 25.19
N LEU A 138 2.28 30.57 23.97
CA LEU A 138 3.12 29.40 23.71
C LEU A 138 4.30 29.73 22.79
N SER A 139 4.31 30.92 22.18
CA SER A 139 5.32 31.36 21.22
C SER A 139 6.74 31.28 21.78
N HIS A 140 6.98 31.73 23.02
CA HIS A 140 8.29 31.67 23.67
C HIS A 140 8.81 30.23 23.83
N ILE A 141 7.92 29.27 24.05
CA ILE A 141 8.29 27.86 24.20
C ILE A 141 8.59 27.24 22.83
N TYR A 142 7.74 27.52 21.82
CA TYR A 142 7.80 26.88 20.51
C TYR A 142 8.66 27.61 19.47
N GLN A 143 9.22 28.78 19.80
CA GLN A 143 10.30 29.39 19.02
C GLN A 143 11.52 28.47 18.91
N ASN A 144 11.80 27.66 19.94
CA ASN A 144 12.81 26.62 19.85
C ASN A 144 12.31 25.45 18.99
N GLN A 145 12.90 25.26 17.81
CA GLN A 145 12.52 24.19 16.88
C GLN A 145 12.61 22.79 17.52
N THR A 146 13.48 22.58 18.51
CA THR A 146 13.57 21.30 19.22
C THR A 146 12.26 20.95 19.93
N ASN A 147 11.52 21.93 20.45
CA ASN A 147 10.25 21.69 21.13
C ASN A 147 9.13 21.29 20.16
N VAL A 148 9.15 21.86 18.95
CA VAL A 148 8.30 21.41 17.83
C VAL A 148 8.59 19.95 17.51
N ILE A 149 9.87 19.61 17.29
CA ILE A 149 10.31 18.25 16.95
C ILE A 149 9.90 17.24 18.02
N ILE A 150 10.13 17.53 19.31
CA ILE A 150 9.76 16.63 20.41
C ILE A 150 8.24 16.41 20.43
N THR A 151 7.46 17.49 20.33
CA THR A 151 5.99 17.40 20.33
C THR A 151 5.50 16.57 19.14
N THR A 152 6.04 16.81 17.95
CA THR A 152 5.74 16.03 16.73
C THR A 152 6.06 14.54 16.94
N LEU A 153 7.24 14.20 17.45
CA LEU A 153 7.63 12.81 17.69
C LEU A 153 6.71 12.11 18.70
N VAL A 154 6.29 12.80 19.76
CA VAL A 154 5.31 12.27 20.71
C VAL A 154 3.99 11.96 20.02
N ILE A 155 3.48 12.88 19.18
CA ILE A 155 2.26 12.65 18.41
C ILE A 155 2.43 11.45 17.47
N LEU A 156 3.57 11.35 16.76
CA LEU A 156 3.85 10.23 15.86
C LEU A 156 3.94 8.88 16.61
N ILE A 157 4.56 8.83 17.79
CA ILE A 157 4.61 7.62 18.63
C ILE A 157 3.20 7.16 18.99
N VAL A 158 2.34 8.08 19.43
CA VAL A 158 0.94 7.78 19.75
C VAL A 158 0.18 7.33 18.50
N LEU A 159 0.36 8.06 17.39
CA LEU A 159 -0.26 7.80 16.10
C LEU A 159 0.02 6.38 15.60
N PHE A 160 1.30 6.00 15.54
CA PHE A 160 1.75 4.69 15.06
C PHE A 160 1.51 3.57 16.09
N GLY A 161 1.47 3.89 17.38
CA GLY A 161 1.16 2.95 18.45
C GLY A 161 -0.30 2.52 18.47
N ILE A 162 -1.23 3.42 18.15
CA ILE A 162 -2.68 3.16 18.14
C ILE A 162 -3.12 2.31 16.94
N GLN A 163 -2.33 2.25 15.86
CA GLN A 163 -2.68 1.54 14.61
C GLN A 163 -3.13 0.09 14.81
N ARG A 164 -2.57 -0.61 15.80
CA ARG A 164 -2.90 -2.02 16.10
C ARG A 164 -4.37 -2.25 16.50
N PHE A 165 -5.05 -1.22 16.98
CA PHE A 165 -6.46 -1.29 17.39
C PHE A 165 -7.42 -1.08 16.21
N GLY A 166 -6.88 -0.78 15.03
CA GLY A 166 -7.66 -0.53 13.82
C GLY A 166 -8.37 0.82 13.80
N THR A 167 -8.85 1.18 12.61
CA THR A 167 -9.50 2.48 12.34
C THR A 167 -11.00 2.49 12.68
N GLY A 168 -11.59 1.36 13.07
CA GLY A 168 -13.05 1.24 13.28
C GLY A 168 -13.61 1.99 14.49
N PHE A 169 -12.88 2.05 15.59
CA PHE A 169 -13.29 2.81 16.78
C PHE A 169 -13.11 4.33 16.56
N ILE A 170 -12.09 4.72 15.80
CA ILE A 170 -11.62 6.10 15.65
C ILE A 170 -12.27 6.78 14.44
N GLY A 171 -12.56 6.02 13.37
CA GLY A 171 -13.13 6.52 12.12
C GLY A 171 -14.53 7.13 12.24
N LYS A 172 -15.29 6.80 13.30
CA LYS A 172 -16.57 7.46 13.60
C LYS A 172 -16.40 8.94 13.97
N ILE A 173 -15.25 9.30 14.55
CA ILE A 173 -14.93 10.67 14.99
C ILE A 173 -14.27 11.46 13.84
N PHE A 174 -13.58 10.78 12.92
CA PHE A 174 -12.85 11.44 11.82
C PHE A 174 -13.76 12.28 10.92
N GLY A 175 -14.91 11.73 10.52
CA GLY A 175 -15.85 12.44 9.65
C GLY A 175 -16.34 13.77 10.24
N PRO A 176 -16.91 13.79 11.45
CA PRO A 176 -17.31 15.02 12.12
C PRO A 176 -16.18 16.05 12.29
N VAL A 177 -14.99 15.60 12.71
CA VAL A 177 -13.83 16.50 12.89
C VAL A 177 -13.41 17.13 11.56
N MET A 178 -13.35 16.33 10.49
CA MET A 178 -13.01 16.84 9.16
C MET A 178 -14.11 17.74 8.58
N PHE A 179 -15.38 17.49 8.89
CA PHE A 179 -16.46 18.41 8.52
C PHE A 179 -16.30 19.77 9.20
N ILE A 180 -15.94 19.79 10.50
CA ILE A 180 -15.63 21.03 11.23
C ILE A 180 -14.42 21.72 10.62
N TRP A 181 -13.35 20.97 10.31
CA TRP A 181 -12.16 21.49 9.64
C TRP A 181 -12.48 22.16 8.30
N PHE A 182 -13.16 21.47 7.38
CA PHE A 182 -13.52 22.04 6.08
C PHE A 182 -14.48 23.23 6.21
N SER A 183 -15.46 23.15 7.11
CA SER A 183 -16.36 24.27 7.37
C SER A 183 -15.60 25.48 7.90
N PHE A 184 -14.64 25.28 8.81
CA PHE A 184 -13.77 26.34 9.31
C PHE A 184 -12.94 26.96 8.18
N LEU A 185 -12.31 26.15 7.33
CA LEU A 185 -11.56 26.61 6.16
C LEU A 185 -12.43 27.48 5.23
N GLY A 186 -13.63 27.01 4.91
CA GLY A 186 -14.57 27.73 4.04
C GLY A 186 -15.06 29.03 4.64
N VAL A 187 -15.50 29.01 5.91
CA VAL A 187 -16.06 30.18 6.60
C VAL A 187 -14.98 31.23 6.88
N SER A 188 -13.84 30.83 7.45
CA SER A 188 -12.74 31.76 7.72
C SER A 188 -12.16 32.33 6.43
N GLY A 189 -12.00 31.49 5.40
CA GLY A 189 -11.55 31.90 4.08
C GLY A 189 -12.49 32.91 3.43
N PHE A 190 -13.79 32.66 3.48
CA PHE A 190 -14.82 33.56 2.96
C PHE A 190 -14.79 34.93 3.66
N PHE A 191 -14.81 34.97 4.99
CA PHE A 191 -14.78 36.23 5.74
C PHE A 191 -13.52 37.05 5.47
N ASN A 192 -12.35 36.41 5.42
CA ASN A 192 -11.10 37.09 5.08
C ASN A 192 -11.12 37.61 3.64
N THR A 193 -11.72 36.88 2.70
CA THR A 193 -11.80 37.30 1.29
C THR A 193 -12.70 38.52 1.10
N LEU A 194 -13.69 38.75 1.96
CA LEU A 194 -14.56 39.95 1.88
C LEU A 194 -13.78 41.27 1.97
N GLY A 195 -12.60 41.27 2.61
CA GLY A 195 -11.73 42.45 2.66
C GLY A 195 -11.07 42.79 1.31
N HIS A 196 -10.96 41.84 0.39
CA HIS A 196 -10.32 42.00 -0.92
C HIS A 196 -11.06 41.20 -2.01
N LEU A 197 -12.23 41.69 -2.40
CA LEU A 197 -13.11 41.03 -3.39
C LEU A 197 -12.45 40.79 -4.77
N GLU A 198 -11.39 41.55 -5.07
CA GLU A 198 -10.62 41.40 -6.32
C GLU A 198 -9.98 40.03 -6.47
N ILE A 199 -9.79 39.30 -5.37
CA ILE A 199 -9.25 37.94 -5.37
C ILE A 199 -10.11 36.97 -6.17
N PHE A 200 -11.43 37.20 -6.26
CA PHE A 200 -12.30 36.37 -7.10
C PHE A 200 -11.99 36.47 -8.60
N LYS A 201 -11.26 37.51 -9.05
CA LYS A 201 -10.76 37.58 -10.43
C LYS A 201 -9.85 36.39 -10.76
N ALA A 202 -9.19 35.79 -9.76
CA ALA A 202 -8.34 34.61 -9.91
C ALA A 202 -9.07 33.34 -10.38
N ILE A 203 -10.41 33.32 -10.41
CA ILE A 203 -11.15 32.22 -11.05
C ILE A 203 -10.85 32.16 -12.56
N ASN A 204 -10.58 33.31 -13.18
CA ASN A 204 -10.25 33.39 -14.60
C ASN A 204 -8.83 32.82 -14.87
N PRO A 205 -8.69 31.78 -15.71
CA PRO A 205 -7.39 31.15 -16.02
C PRO A 205 -6.40 32.10 -16.68
N TYR A 206 -6.84 33.25 -17.19
CA TYR A 206 -5.98 34.32 -17.69
C TYR A 206 -4.90 34.70 -16.67
N TYR A 207 -5.24 34.84 -15.38
CA TYR A 207 -4.27 35.23 -14.35
C TYR A 207 -3.18 34.17 -14.13
N ALA A 208 -3.54 32.89 -14.22
CA ALA A 208 -2.58 31.79 -14.15
C ALA A 208 -1.58 31.84 -15.32
N LEU A 209 -2.08 31.97 -16.55
CA LEU A 209 -1.25 32.05 -17.74
C LEU A 209 -0.37 33.30 -17.72
N HIS A 210 -0.95 34.45 -17.36
CA HIS A 210 -0.22 35.71 -17.26
C HIS A 210 0.93 35.60 -16.26
N LEU A 211 0.73 35.01 -15.07
CA LEU A 211 1.79 34.85 -14.09
C LEU A 211 2.92 33.93 -14.55
N LEU A 212 2.61 32.86 -15.28
CA LEU A 212 3.64 31.92 -15.78
C LEU A 212 4.63 32.59 -16.74
N PHE A 213 4.20 33.61 -17.47
CA PHE A 213 5.03 34.36 -18.42
C PHE A 213 5.38 35.78 -17.95
N SER A 214 4.96 36.17 -16.75
CA SER A 214 5.19 37.51 -16.22
C SER A 214 6.61 37.66 -15.66
N PRO A 215 7.28 38.81 -15.87
CA PRO A 215 8.56 39.14 -15.22
C PRO A 215 8.47 39.18 -13.69
N GLU A 216 7.28 39.38 -13.11
CA GLU A 216 7.06 39.41 -11.66
C GLU A 216 7.27 38.05 -10.99
N ASN A 217 7.19 36.98 -11.79
CA ASN A 217 7.49 35.64 -11.32
C ASN A 217 9.00 35.42 -11.32
N HIS A 218 9.66 35.78 -10.21
CA HIS A 218 11.10 35.62 -10.04
C HIS A 218 11.58 34.16 -10.19
N ARG A 219 10.68 33.20 -9.99
CA ARG A 219 10.93 31.75 -10.10
C ARG A 219 10.57 31.19 -11.48
N GLY A 220 9.92 31.96 -12.37
CA GLY A 220 9.40 31.46 -13.64
C GLY A 220 8.56 30.18 -13.47
N ILE A 221 8.78 29.19 -14.32
CA ILE A 221 8.02 27.92 -14.27
C ILE A 221 8.18 27.14 -12.94
N PHE A 222 9.22 27.44 -12.14
CA PHE A 222 9.49 26.74 -10.88
C PHE A 222 8.49 27.05 -9.76
N ILE A 223 7.69 28.11 -9.90
CA ILE A 223 6.55 28.38 -9.01
C ILE A 223 5.57 27.20 -8.95
N LEU A 224 5.46 26.45 -10.06
CA LEU A 224 4.58 25.30 -10.17
C LEU A 224 4.92 24.19 -9.17
N GLY A 225 6.17 24.09 -8.73
CA GLY A 225 6.58 23.14 -7.70
C GLY A 225 6.00 23.44 -6.31
N SER A 226 5.58 24.68 -6.04
CA SER A 226 4.85 25.04 -4.82
C SER A 226 3.34 24.99 -5.02
N ILE A 227 2.83 25.34 -6.21
CA ILE A 227 1.40 25.16 -6.56
C ILE A 227 1.00 23.69 -6.53
N PHE A 228 1.89 22.78 -6.93
CA PHE A 228 1.65 21.34 -6.92
C PHE A 228 1.28 20.82 -5.52
N LEU A 229 1.79 21.44 -4.46
CA LEU A 229 1.48 21.09 -3.07
C LEU A 229 -0.02 21.20 -2.75
N ALA A 230 -0.79 21.99 -3.51
CA ALA A 230 -2.23 22.10 -3.35
C ALA A 230 -3.00 20.83 -3.76
N THR A 231 -2.46 20.01 -4.66
CA THR A 231 -3.14 18.81 -5.19
C THR A 231 -2.65 17.50 -4.57
N THR A 232 -1.85 17.58 -3.52
CA THR A 232 -1.40 16.40 -2.79
C THR A 232 -2.60 15.71 -2.13
N GLY A 233 -2.63 14.38 -2.14
CA GLY A 233 -3.80 13.61 -1.71
C GLY A 233 -4.83 13.30 -2.81
N ALA A 234 -4.66 13.82 -4.04
CA ALA A 234 -5.52 13.41 -5.15
C ALA A 234 -5.36 11.92 -5.51
N GLU A 235 -4.17 11.35 -5.29
CA GLU A 235 -3.95 9.91 -5.43
C GLU A 235 -4.57 9.10 -4.27
N ALA A 236 -4.44 9.58 -3.03
CA ALA A 236 -5.06 8.96 -1.86
C ALA A 236 -6.59 8.85 -2.04
N LEU A 237 -7.21 9.86 -2.67
CA LEU A 237 -8.62 9.81 -3.04
C LEU A 237 -8.97 8.63 -3.95
N TYR A 238 -8.05 8.26 -4.86
CA TYR A 238 -8.25 7.13 -5.75
C TYR A 238 -7.92 5.80 -5.07
N SER A 239 -6.90 5.72 -4.21
CA SER A 239 -6.57 4.49 -3.47
C SER A 239 -7.66 4.11 -2.46
N ASP A 240 -8.29 5.09 -1.82
CA ASP A 240 -9.23 4.85 -0.73
C ASP A 240 -10.68 4.66 -1.20
N LEU A 241 -10.88 4.47 -2.51
CA LEU A 241 -12.19 4.24 -3.12
C LEU A 241 -12.93 3.05 -2.49
N GLY A 242 -12.23 1.97 -2.16
CA GLY A 242 -12.79 0.76 -1.56
C GLY A 242 -13.36 0.95 -0.14
N HIS A 243 -13.05 2.06 0.53
CA HIS A 243 -13.55 2.35 1.87
C HIS A 243 -14.87 3.12 1.87
N VAL A 244 -15.12 3.91 0.84
CA VAL A 244 -16.17 4.95 0.86
C VAL A 244 -17.12 4.85 -0.33
N GLY A 245 -16.67 4.34 -1.47
CA GLY A 245 -17.47 4.25 -2.69
C GLY A 245 -17.53 5.56 -3.48
N ARG A 246 -17.66 5.44 -4.80
CA ARG A 246 -17.54 6.57 -5.74
C ARG A 246 -18.63 7.64 -5.58
N GLY A 247 -19.87 7.25 -5.29
CA GLY A 247 -21.00 8.18 -5.21
C GLY A 247 -20.88 9.17 -4.06
N ASN A 248 -20.35 8.71 -2.92
CA ASN A 248 -20.07 9.59 -1.78
C ASN A 248 -19.02 10.64 -2.17
N ILE A 249 -17.93 10.22 -2.84
CA ILE A 249 -16.86 11.12 -3.31
C ILE A 249 -17.39 12.16 -4.29
N TYR A 250 -18.31 11.80 -5.20
CA TYR A 250 -18.91 12.75 -6.14
C TYR A 250 -19.72 13.85 -5.48
N VAL A 251 -20.40 13.56 -4.36
CA VAL A 251 -21.20 14.54 -3.63
C VAL A 251 -20.36 15.37 -2.66
N SER A 252 -19.36 14.77 -2.02
CA SER A 252 -18.49 15.48 -1.07
C SER A 252 -17.41 16.33 -1.71
N TRP A 253 -16.90 15.97 -2.89
CA TRP A 253 -15.80 16.69 -3.53
C TRP A 253 -16.11 18.17 -3.82
N PRO A 254 -17.27 18.56 -4.37
CA PRO A 254 -17.58 19.97 -4.61
C PRO A 254 -17.53 20.83 -3.34
N PHE A 255 -18.03 20.30 -2.21
CA PHE A 255 -17.98 20.96 -0.91
C PHE A 255 -16.53 21.14 -0.43
N VAL A 256 -15.73 20.07 -0.47
CA VAL A 256 -14.31 20.11 -0.06
C VAL A 256 -13.52 21.08 -0.92
N LYS A 257 -13.68 21.00 -2.25
CA LYS A 257 -13.02 21.90 -3.21
C LYS A 257 -13.36 23.35 -2.92
N MET A 258 -14.63 23.68 -2.68
CA MET A 258 -15.06 25.04 -2.36
C MET A 258 -14.40 25.55 -1.08
N CYS A 259 -14.37 24.76 -0.01
CA CYS A 259 -13.74 25.14 1.25
C CYS A 259 -12.23 25.39 1.10
N ILE A 260 -11.53 24.53 0.37
CA ILE A 260 -10.09 24.68 0.10
C ILE A 260 -9.81 25.94 -0.72
N VAL A 261 -10.57 26.18 -1.79
CA VAL A 261 -10.41 27.38 -2.63
C VAL A 261 -10.66 28.66 -1.82
N LEU A 262 -11.73 28.69 -1.01
CA LEU A 262 -12.03 29.83 -0.15
C LEU A 262 -10.93 30.07 0.89
N SER A 263 -10.33 29.02 1.46
CA SER A 263 -9.18 29.15 2.36
C SER A 263 -7.99 29.82 1.65
N TYR A 264 -7.65 29.40 0.43
CA TYR A 264 -6.57 30.03 -0.34
C TYR A 264 -6.88 31.50 -0.67
N CYS A 265 -8.12 31.81 -1.04
CA CYS A 265 -8.55 33.20 -1.25
C CYS A 265 -8.42 34.05 0.03
N GLY A 266 -8.82 33.51 1.19
CA GLY A 266 -8.70 34.22 2.46
C GLY A 266 -7.26 34.46 2.90
N GLN A 267 -6.38 33.48 2.70
CA GLN A 267 -4.94 33.64 2.96
C GLN A 267 -4.33 34.71 2.05
N ALA A 268 -4.70 34.71 0.77
CA ALA A 268 -4.28 35.74 -0.16
C ALA A 268 -4.73 37.15 0.23
N ALA A 269 -5.99 37.30 0.67
CA ALA A 269 -6.52 38.58 1.15
C ALA A 269 -5.71 39.09 2.35
N TRP A 270 -5.39 38.19 3.27
CA TRP A 270 -4.59 38.52 4.43
C TRP A 270 -3.17 38.94 4.06
N ILE A 271 -2.51 38.25 3.12
CA ILE A 271 -1.16 38.58 2.65
C ILE A 271 -1.14 39.99 2.04
N LEU A 272 -2.12 40.32 1.19
CA LEU A 272 -2.19 41.63 0.56
C LEU A 272 -2.43 42.76 1.58
N ALA A 273 -3.33 42.53 2.54
CA ALA A 273 -3.61 43.49 3.60
C ALA A 273 -2.40 43.72 4.54
N ASN A 274 -1.52 42.73 4.71
CA ASN A 274 -0.44 42.74 5.69
C ASN A 274 0.97 42.79 5.05
N LYS A 275 1.06 43.15 3.77
CA LYS A 275 2.31 43.19 2.99
C LYS A 275 3.45 43.99 3.62
N HIS A 276 3.14 44.98 4.47
CA HIS A 276 4.12 45.85 5.11
C HIS A 276 4.19 45.69 6.64
N SER A 277 3.59 44.63 7.18
CA SER A 277 3.46 44.42 8.63
C SER A 277 4.72 43.86 9.30
N GLY A 278 5.67 43.29 8.53
CA GLY A 278 6.85 42.61 9.07
C GLY A 278 6.57 41.28 9.77
N ILE A 279 5.37 40.72 9.62
CA ILE A 279 4.96 39.46 10.26
C ILE A 279 5.54 38.26 9.50
N GLU A 280 6.49 37.54 10.11
CA GLU A 280 7.09 36.30 9.58
C GLU A 280 6.36 35.01 10.01
N LEU A 281 5.04 35.10 10.22
CA LEU A 281 4.23 33.92 10.57
C LEU A 281 3.69 33.26 9.30
N ASN A 282 3.44 31.95 9.39
CA ASN A 282 2.74 31.21 8.34
C ASN A 282 1.37 31.89 8.03
N PRO A 283 1.11 32.25 6.76
CA PRO A 283 -0.10 32.97 6.35
C PRO A 283 -1.41 32.31 6.79
N PHE A 284 -1.45 30.99 6.87
CA PHE A 284 -2.61 30.24 7.32
C PHE A 284 -3.02 30.62 8.75
N PHE A 285 -2.11 30.48 9.71
CA PHE A 285 -2.37 30.79 11.12
C PHE A 285 -2.48 32.30 11.38
N ALA A 286 -1.74 33.10 10.61
CA ALA A 286 -1.74 34.54 10.75
C ALA A 286 -3.06 35.19 10.26
N SER A 287 -3.73 34.57 9.28
CA SER A 287 -5.03 35.00 8.75
C SER A 287 -6.19 34.94 9.74
N VAL A 288 -5.99 34.31 10.89
CA VAL A 288 -7.02 34.14 11.93
C VAL A 288 -6.68 34.99 13.16
N PRO A 289 -7.69 35.63 13.80
CA PRO A 289 -7.48 36.45 14.99
C PRO A 289 -6.71 35.73 16.10
N SER A 290 -5.84 36.45 16.78
CA SER A 290 -4.89 35.90 17.77
C SER A 290 -5.53 35.02 18.86
N GLN A 291 -6.75 35.38 19.30
CA GLN A 291 -7.51 34.67 20.33
C GLN A 291 -8.00 33.30 19.86
N LEU A 292 -8.23 33.13 18.56
CA LEU A 292 -8.73 31.87 17.97
C LEU A 292 -7.61 30.94 17.51
N ARG A 293 -6.35 31.41 17.46
CA ARG A 293 -5.21 30.63 16.94
C ARG A 293 -4.97 29.33 17.72
N VAL A 294 -5.16 29.32 19.03
CA VAL A 294 -4.99 28.07 19.83
C VAL A 294 -5.99 26.99 19.42
N TYR A 295 -7.23 27.37 19.15
CA TYR A 295 -8.27 26.44 18.68
C TYR A 295 -7.99 25.99 17.25
N LEU A 296 -7.51 26.91 16.40
CA LEU A 296 -7.09 26.58 15.04
C LEU A 296 -5.94 25.57 15.01
N VAL A 297 -4.90 25.79 15.82
CA VAL A 297 -3.76 24.86 15.90
C VAL A 297 -4.20 23.50 16.41
N SER A 298 -5.09 23.46 17.41
CA SER A 298 -5.68 22.21 17.91
C SER A 298 -6.45 21.47 16.82
N LEU A 299 -7.29 22.19 16.06
CA LEU A 299 -8.07 21.62 14.97
C LEU A 299 -7.18 21.17 13.80
N ALA A 300 -6.16 21.96 13.44
CA ALA A 300 -5.16 21.61 12.42
C ALA A 300 -4.36 20.36 12.82
N THR A 301 -4.02 20.22 14.10
CA THR A 301 -3.32 19.03 14.62
C THR A 301 -4.21 17.79 14.52
N LEU A 302 -5.50 17.92 14.86
CA LEU A 302 -6.46 16.82 14.66
C LEU A 302 -6.63 16.45 13.18
N ALA A 303 -6.74 17.44 12.29
CA ALA A 303 -6.81 17.22 10.85
C ALA A 303 -5.54 16.55 10.30
N ALA A 304 -4.35 16.98 10.73
CA ALA A 304 -3.06 16.37 10.38
C ALA A 304 -2.94 14.92 10.88
N ILE A 305 -3.41 14.64 12.09
CA ILE A 305 -3.50 13.28 12.63
C ILE A 305 -4.41 12.42 11.73
N ILE A 306 -5.60 12.91 11.37
CA ILE A 306 -6.55 12.19 10.51
C ILE A 306 -5.96 11.95 9.11
N ALA A 307 -5.35 12.96 8.50
CA ALA A 307 -4.67 12.85 7.21
C ALA A 307 -3.57 11.77 7.24
N SER A 308 -2.75 11.80 8.28
CA SER A 308 -1.68 10.81 8.50
C SER A 308 -2.24 9.39 8.65
N GLN A 309 -3.35 9.23 9.38
CA GLN A 309 -4.01 7.93 9.58
C GLN A 309 -4.49 7.33 8.25
N ALA A 310 -5.13 8.14 7.40
CA ALA A 310 -5.61 7.70 6.10
C ALA A 310 -4.46 7.16 5.23
N LEU A 311 -3.34 7.89 5.14
CA LEU A 311 -2.17 7.49 4.36
C LEU A 311 -1.45 6.25 4.91
N ILE A 312 -1.36 6.11 6.23
CA ILE A 312 -0.81 4.89 6.87
C ILE A 312 -1.69 3.68 6.53
N SER A 313 -3.02 3.83 6.61
CA SER A 313 -3.97 2.77 6.23
C SER A 313 -3.86 2.43 4.74
N GLY A 314 -3.81 3.43 3.86
CA GLY A 314 -3.62 3.26 2.42
C GLY A 314 -2.31 2.55 2.08
N SER A 315 -1.25 2.81 2.84
CA SER A 315 0.05 2.10 2.71
C SER A 315 -0.07 0.60 3.01
N PHE A 316 -0.89 0.20 4.01
CA PHE A 316 -1.16 -1.22 4.28
C PHE A 316 -1.93 -1.87 3.14
N THR A 317 -2.91 -1.18 2.57
CA THR A 317 -3.67 -1.63 1.39
C THR A 317 -2.73 -1.84 0.21
N LEU A 318 -1.91 -0.84 -0.11
CA LEU A 318 -0.94 -0.89 -1.21
C LEU A 318 0.06 -2.05 -1.07
N VAL A 319 0.62 -2.25 0.13
CA VAL A 319 1.53 -3.39 0.38
C VAL A 319 0.79 -4.73 0.27
N SER A 320 -0.45 -4.82 0.77
CA SER A 320 -1.25 -6.03 0.64
C SER A 320 -1.57 -6.35 -0.82
N GLU A 321 -1.82 -5.35 -1.66
CA GLU A 321 -2.01 -5.52 -3.11
C GLU A 321 -0.73 -5.98 -3.80
N ALA A 322 0.41 -5.38 -3.46
CA ALA A 322 1.72 -5.77 -3.97
C ALA A 322 2.08 -7.22 -3.59
N MET A 323 1.74 -7.65 -2.37
CA MET A 323 1.85 -9.03 -1.91
C MET A 323 0.99 -9.98 -2.76
N ARG A 324 -0.27 -9.62 -3.02
CA ARG A 324 -1.18 -10.41 -3.88
C ARG A 324 -0.66 -10.54 -5.32
N LEU A 325 0.00 -9.49 -5.82
CA LEU A 325 0.66 -9.47 -7.13
C LEU A 325 2.00 -10.21 -7.17
N LYS A 326 2.46 -10.79 -6.06
CA LYS A 326 3.77 -11.48 -5.91
C LYS A 326 4.98 -10.61 -6.26
N ILE A 327 4.83 -9.29 -6.10
CA ILE A 327 5.88 -8.28 -6.28
C ILE A 327 6.40 -7.74 -4.94
N PHE A 328 5.99 -8.31 -3.81
CA PHE A 328 6.45 -7.89 -2.48
C PHE A 328 6.63 -9.09 -1.53
N PRO A 329 7.50 -9.00 -0.50
CA PRO A 329 7.57 -9.97 0.59
C PRO A 329 6.23 -10.18 1.26
N LEU A 330 5.96 -11.44 1.63
CA LEU A 330 4.76 -11.79 2.36
C LEU A 330 4.91 -11.42 3.85
N PHE A 331 4.09 -10.51 4.33
CA PHE A 331 4.02 -10.13 5.74
C PHE A 331 2.77 -10.68 6.43
N ARG A 332 2.80 -10.73 7.76
CA ARG A 332 1.61 -11.05 8.55
C ARG A 332 0.64 -9.87 8.47
N VAL A 333 -0.54 -10.13 7.93
CA VAL A 333 -1.67 -9.21 7.91
C VAL A 333 -2.62 -9.57 9.04
N THR A 334 -3.09 -8.56 9.77
CA THR A 334 -4.14 -8.69 10.78
C THR A 334 -5.27 -7.73 10.44
N TYR A 335 -6.50 -8.06 10.85
CA TYR A 335 -7.71 -7.30 10.54
C TYR A 335 -8.41 -6.91 11.84
N PRO A 336 -8.06 -5.77 12.47
CA PRO A 336 -8.60 -5.41 13.77
C PRO A 336 -10.09 -5.02 13.73
N GLY A 337 -10.60 -4.61 12.57
CA GLY A 337 -11.94 -4.04 12.38
C GLY A 337 -13.07 -5.03 12.08
N ALA A 338 -14.26 -4.48 11.76
CA ALA A 338 -15.46 -5.18 11.24
C ALA A 338 -15.59 -5.23 9.69
N ASN A 339 -14.81 -4.40 8.96
CA ASN A 339 -14.84 -4.30 7.49
C ASN A 339 -13.51 -4.75 6.82
N LEU A 340 -13.56 -5.03 5.49
CA LEU A 340 -12.41 -5.36 4.61
C LEU A 340 -11.26 -4.35 4.70
N GLY A 341 -11.61 -3.07 4.78
CA GLY A 341 -10.67 -1.96 4.64
C GLY A 341 -9.76 -1.66 5.84
N GLN A 342 -9.83 -2.44 6.92
CA GLN A 342 -9.06 -2.17 8.13
C GLN A 342 -7.92 -3.17 8.26
N LEU A 343 -6.95 -3.03 7.37
CA LEU A 343 -5.72 -3.81 7.33
C LEU A 343 -4.73 -3.27 8.38
N TYR A 344 -4.05 -4.15 9.09
CA TYR A 344 -2.91 -3.80 9.93
C TYR A 344 -1.74 -4.75 9.63
N ILE A 345 -0.61 -4.18 9.19
CA ILE A 345 0.63 -4.90 8.91
C ILE A 345 1.72 -4.37 9.85
N PRO A 346 2.01 -5.07 10.98
CA PRO A 346 2.89 -4.54 12.02
C PRO A 346 4.28 -4.14 11.53
N VAL A 347 4.87 -4.92 10.63
CA VAL A 347 6.22 -4.64 10.09
C VAL A 347 6.23 -3.34 9.30
N ILE A 348 5.25 -3.13 8.43
CA ILE A 348 5.13 -1.90 7.63
C ILE A 348 4.87 -0.71 8.54
N ASN A 349 4.03 -0.85 9.57
CA ASN A 349 3.75 0.20 10.53
C ASN A 349 5.03 0.75 11.19
N TRP A 350 5.88 -0.15 11.69
CA TRP A 350 7.13 0.25 12.36
C TRP A 350 8.18 0.77 11.39
N ILE A 351 8.24 0.25 10.16
CA ILE A 351 9.10 0.80 9.11
C ILE A 351 8.67 2.23 8.76
N LEU A 352 7.36 2.46 8.53
CA LEU A 352 6.82 3.79 8.27
C LEU A 352 7.15 4.73 9.44
N PHE A 353 6.88 4.32 10.69
CA PHE A 353 7.24 5.11 11.88
C PHE A 353 8.72 5.50 11.93
N ALA A 354 9.62 4.55 11.66
CA ALA A 354 11.05 4.81 11.67
C ALA A 354 11.47 5.80 10.58
N VAL A 355 10.95 5.63 9.36
CA VAL A 355 11.22 6.55 8.24
C VAL A 355 10.65 7.94 8.53
N THR A 356 9.39 8.04 8.97
CA THR A 356 8.76 9.31 9.33
C THR A 356 9.54 10.04 10.42
N SER A 357 9.93 9.33 11.49
CA SER A 357 10.69 9.92 12.60
C SER A 357 12.09 10.37 12.17
N CYS A 358 12.76 9.59 11.32
CA CYS A 358 14.04 9.95 10.74
C CYS A 358 13.94 11.23 9.89
N THR A 359 12.89 11.35 9.07
CA THR A 359 12.61 12.55 8.27
C THR A 359 12.44 13.79 9.16
N VAL A 360 11.64 13.70 10.22
CA VAL A 360 11.44 14.82 11.17
C VAL A 360 12.77 15.23 11.81
N LEU A 361 13.59 14.26 12.22
CA LEU A 361 14.89 14.53 12.85
C LEU A 361 15.92 15.13 11.89
N ALA A 362 15.92 14.68 10.63
CA ALA A 362 16.86 15.11 9.61
C ALA A 362 16.52 16.51 9.06
N PHE A 363 15.26 16.76 8.71
CA PHE A 363 14.83 17.99 8.03
C PHE A 363 14.32 19.08 8.98
N ARG A 364 13.91 18.72 10.20
CA ARG A 364 13.52 19.59 11.32
C ARG A 364 12.29 20.48 11.14
N THR A 365 12.15 21.20 10.02
CA THR A 365 11.05 22.15 9.73
C THR A 365 10.18 21.65 8.58
N SER A 366 8.89 22.03 8.51
CA SER A 366 8.03 21.56 7.43
C SER A 366 8.48 22.06 6.05
N ALA A 367 8.95 23.31 5.94
CA ALA A 367 9.41 23.89 4.67
C ALA A 367 10.51 23.07 3.98
N HIS A 368 11.50 22.57 4.74
CA HIS A 368 12.55 21.69 4.21
C HIS A 368 12.01 20.31 3.80
N MET A 369 11.03 19.77 4.53
CA MET A 369 10.41 18.49 4.20
C MET A 369 9.52 18.58 2.95
N GLU A 370 8.77 19.68 2.79
CA GLU A 370 7.90 19.94 1.64
C GLU A 370 8.67 19.98 0.33
N ALA A 371 9.86 20.60 0.34
CA ALA A 371 10.73 20.66 -0.82
C ALA A 371 11.13 19.27 -1.32
N ALA A 372 11.23 18.28 -0.41
CA ALA A 372 11.61 16.92 -0.72
C ALA A 372 10.46 16.05 -1.24
N TYR A 373 9.26 16.25 -0.70
CA TYR A 373 8.13 15.34 -0.85
C TYR A 373 7.36 15.48 -2.19
N GLY A 374 7.23 16.70 -2.72
CA GLY A 374 6.45 16.95 -3.95
C GLY A 374 6.94 16.17 -5.18
N LEU A 375 8.23 15.85 -5.24
CA LEU A 375 8.83 15.11 -6.35
C LEU A 375 8.26 13.68 -6.48
N ALA A 376 8.10 12.95 -5.37
CA ALA A 376 7.64 11.56 -5.43
C ALA A 376 6.20 11.43 -5.91
N ILE A 377 5.31 12.30 -5.42
CA ILE A 377 3.91 12.29 -5.83
C ILE A 377 3.79 12.56 -7.35
N THR A 378 4.57 13.52 -7.90
CA THR A 378 4.52 13.78 -9.36
C THR A 378 4.88 12.54 -10.18
N ILE A 379 5.88 11.75 -9.74
CA ILE A 379 6.25 10.50 -10.38
C ILE A 379 5.08 9.51 -10.32
N THR A 380 4.42 9.37 -9.17
CA THR A 380 3.27 8.47 -9.07
C THR A 380 2.12 8.88 -9.99
N MET A 381 1.84 10.19 -10.06
CA MET A 381 0.80 10.72 -10.94
C MET A 381 1.09 10.41 -12.40
N LEU A 382 2.33 10.59 -12.85
CA LEU A 382 2.76 10.24 -14.22
C LEU A 382 2.58 8.74 -14.50
N MET A 383 2.98 7.87 -13.56
CA MET A 383 2.80 6.42 -13.71
C MET A 383 1.32 6.04 -13.79
N THR A 384 0.48 6.68 -12.98
CA THR A 384 -0.97 6.48 -12.99
C THR A 384 -1.58 6.95 -14.31
N THR A 385 -1.14 8.09 -14.86
CA THR A 385 -1.57 8.60 -16.17
C THR A 385 -1.24 7.60 -17.30
N ILE A 386 -0.06 6.96 -17.25
CA ILE A 386 0.30 5.91 -18.21
C ILE A 386 -0.67 4.71 -18.09
N LEU A 387 -0.95 4.25 -16.87
CA LEU A 387 -1.87 3.12 -16.67
C LEU A 387 -3.32 3.46 -17.05
N LEU A 388 -3.79 4.68 -16.74
CA LEU A 388 -5.13 5.16 -17.10
C LEU A 388 -5.33 5.19 -18.62
N LYS A 389 -4.30 5.56 -19.38
CA LYS A 389 -4.32 5.48 -20.85
C LYS A 389 -4.73 4.08 -21.34
N TYR A 390 -4.09 3.02 -20.82
CA TYR A 390 -4.40 1.65 -21.22
C TYR A 390 -5.78 1.21 -20.73
N TYR A 391 -6.19 1.66 -19.55
CA TYR A 391 -7.54 1.41 -19.05
C TYR A 391 -8.62 2.01 -19.98
N LEU A 392 -8.44 3.25 -20.43
CA LEU A 392 -9.39 3.91 -21.34
C LEU A 392 -9.49 3.19 -22.68
N ILE A 393 -8.35 2.73 -23.23
CA ILE A 393 -8.31 1.92 -24.46
C ILE A 393 -9.05 0.59 -24.24
N LYS A 394 -8.79 -0.11 -23.13
CA LYS A 394 -9.44 -1.38 -22.79
C LYS A 394 -10.96 -1.24 -22.65
N LYS A 395 -11.43 -0.11 -22.12
CA LYS A 395 -12.85 0.21 -21.94
C LYS A 395 -13.60 0.48 -23.26
N GLY A 396 -12.89 0.60 -24.38
CA GLY A 396 -13.48 0.89 -25.69
C GLY A 396 -13.48 2.38 -26.08
N THR A 397 -12.73 3.23 -25.36
CA THR A 397 -12.50 4.61 -25.80
C THR A 397 -11.63 4.59 -27.06
N ARG A 398 -11.96 5.41 -28.06
CA ARG A 398 -11.14 5.50 -29.29
C ARG A 398 -9.67 5.76 -28.93
N PRO A 399 -8.71 4.94 -29.39
CA PRO A 399 -7.31 5.07 -29.00
C PRO A 399 -6.73 6.47 -29.16
N ILE A 400 -7.10 7.19 -30.23
CA ILE A 400 -6.64 8.56 -30.47
C ILE A 400 -7.09 9.52 -29.35
N LEU A 401 -8.36 9.43 -28.92
CA LEU A 401 -8.89 10.26 -27.84
C LEU A 401 -8.23 9.93 -26.50
N ALA A 402 -8.01 8.64 -26.22
CA ALA A 402 -7.32 8.20 -25.01
C ALA A 402 -5.86 8.71 -24.98
N HIS A 403 -5.14 8.66 -26.10
CA HIS A 403 -3.78 9.19 -26.21
C HIS A 403 -3.76 10.70 -26.03
N LEU A 404 -4.62 11.45 -26.73
CA LEU A 404 -4.65 12.91 -26.64
C LEU A 404 -5.00 13.39 -25.23
N ALA A 405 -6.04 12.81 -24.62
CA ALA A 405 -6.46 13.19 -23.27
C ALA A 405 -5.36 12.89 -22.23
N MET A 406 -4.72 11.72 -22.29
CA MET A 406 -3.68 11.37 -21.33
C MET A 406 -2.35 12.07 -21.63
N ALA A 407 -2.05 12.41 -22.89
CA ALA A 407 -0.90 13.22 -23.25
C ALA A 407 -1.01 14.64 -22.67
N PHE A 408 -2.21 15.22 -22.67
CA PHE A 408 -2.46 16.50 -22.00
C PHE A 408 -2.13 16.45 -20.50
N PHE A 409 -2.64 15.46 -19.76
CA PHE A 409 -2.32 15.32 -18.35
C PHE A 409 -0.84 15.00 -18.11
N ALA A 410 -0.25 14.12 -18.92
CA ALA A 410 1.16 13.81 -18.83
C ALA A 410 2.04 15.03 -19.08
N LEU A 411 1.67 15.93 -19.99
CA LEU A 411 2.39 17.19 -20.22
C LEU A 411 2.36 18.10 -18.98
N VAL A 412 1.17 18.31 -18.41
CA VAL A 412 0.99 19.12 -17.20
C VAL A 412 1.78 18.54 -16.02
N GLU A 413 1.70 17.23 -15.81
CA GLU A 413 2.43 16.52 -14.76
C GLU A 413 3.94 16.52 -14.99
N PHE A 414 4.38 16.43 -16.24
CA PHE A 414 5.80 16.52 -16.58
C PHE A 414 6.36 17.91 -16.29
N ILE A 415 5.59 18.97 -16.52
CA ILE A 415 5.96 20.33 -16.11
C ILE A 415 6.07 20.42 -14.59
N PHE A 416 5.11 19.86 -13.82
CA PHE A 416 5.21 19.80 -12.36
C PHE A 416 6.41 19.01 -11.87
N PHE A 417 6.73 17.88 -12.53
CA PHE A 417 7.90 17.09 -12.25
C PHE A 417 9.18 17.91 -12.46
N LEU A 418 9.32 18.60 -13.60
CA LEU A 418 10.48 19.43 -13.88
C LEU A 418 10.60 20.61 -12.90
N ALA A 419 9.47 21.24 -12.55
CA ALA A 419 9.43 22.31 -11.58
C ALA A 419 9.85 21.85 -10.17
N SER A 420 9.50 20.61 -9.81
CA SER A 420 9.84 20.00 -8.51
C SER A 420 11.25 19.41 -8.49
N ALA A 421 11.81 19.01 -9.64
CA ALA A 421 13.13 18.41 -9.76
C ALA A 421 14.27 19.33 -9.32
N ILE A 422 14.11 20.67 -9.41
CA ILE A 422 15.12 21.62 -8.89
C ILE A 422 15.27 21.53 -7.37
N LYS A 423 14.19 21.15 -6.66
CA LYS A 423 14.22 20.94 -5.21
C LYS A 423 14.93 19.63 -4.81
N PHE A 424 15.36 18.82 -5.78
CA PHE A 424 16.08 17.56 -5.52
C PHE A 424 17.37 17.77 -4.71
N MET A 425 18.13 18.83 -4.98
CA MET A 425 19.35 19.17 -4.23
C MET A 425 19.07 19.71 -2.81
N HIS A 426 17.84 20.13 -2.54
CA HIS A 426 17.42 20.72 -1.26
C HIS A 426 16.65 19.74 -0.37
N GLY A 427 16.79 18.43 -0.60
CA GLY A 427 16.20 17.38 0.22
C GLY A 427 15.44 16.29 -0.54
N GLY A 428 15.02 16.55 -1.79
CA GLY A 428 14.25 15.58 -2.60
C GLY A 428 14.96 14.26 -2.88
N TYR A 429 16.30 14.24 -2.82
CA TYR A 429 17.08 13.01 -2.94
C TYR A 429 16.71 11.94 -1.91
N ALA A 430 16.35 12.33 -0.68
CA ALA A 430 16.03 11.37 0.38
C ALA A 430 14.80 10.53 0.01
N VAL A 431 13.79 11.16 -0.58
CA VAL A 431 12.55 10.51 -0.99
C VAL A 431 12.79 9.59 -2.19
N VAL A 432 13.59 10.04 -3.15
CA VAL A 432 13.93 9.23 -4.32
C VAL A 432 14.74 8.00 -3.92
N ILE A 433 15.68 8.12 -2.97
CA ILE A 433 16.42 6.97 -2.44
C ILE A 433 15.47 5.97 -1.77
N LEU A 434 14.51 6.45 -0.97
CA LEU A 434 13.49 5.59 -0.36
C LEU A 434 12.65 4.87 -1.41
N ALA A 435 12.16 5.59 -2.42
CA ALA A 435 11.37 5.02 -3.51
C ALA A 435 12.19 3.98 -4.30
N LEU A 436 13.46 4.28 -4.63
CA LEU A 436 14.36 3.34 -5.31
C LEU A 436 14.63 2.08 -4.48
N ALA A 437 14.77 2.20 -3.16
CA ALA A 437 14.91 1.05 -2.27
C ALA A 437 13.66 0.16 -2.30
N ILE A 438 12.46 0.76 -2.31
CA ILE A 438 11.19 0.01 -2.42
C ILE A 438 11.05 -0.63 -3.81
N VAL A 439 11.35 0.10 -4.89
CA VAL A 439 11.37 -0.45 -6.27
C VAL A 439 12.36 -1.60 -6.37
N PHE A 440 13.53 -1.50 -5.74
CA PHE A 440 14.53 -2.56 -5.73
C PHE A 440 13.97 -3.83 -5.07
N VAL A 441 13.35 -3.71 -3.88
CA VAL A 441 12.67 -4.85 -3.24
C VAL A 441 11.59 -5.42 -4.16
N MET A 442 10.76 -4.58 -4.78
CA MET A 442 9.71 -5.03 -5.69
C MET A 442 10.27 -5.78 -6.91
N PHE A 443 11.33 -5.24 -7.49
CA PHE A 443 12.02 -5.83 -8.64
C PHE A 443 12.62 -7.20 -8.28
N ILE A 444 13.32 -7.31 -7.15
CA ILE A 444 13.88 -8.58 -6.66
C ILE A 444 12.77 -9.63 -6.47
N TRP A 445 11.62 -9.23 -5.93
CA TRP A 445 10.49 -10.13 -5.77
C TRP A 445 9.87 -10.54 -7.10
N HIS A 446 9.61 -9.58 -7.99
CA HIS A 446 9.04 -9.82 -9.30
C HIS A 446 9.94 -10.75 -10.15
N ALA A 447 11.21 -10.39 -10.28
CA ALA A 447 12.19 -11.15 -11.05
C ALA A 447 12.44 -12.52 -10.43
N GLY A 448 12.60 -12.60 -9.11
CA GLY A 448 12.78 -13.88 -8.40
C GLY A 448 11.57 -14.80 -8.55
N THR A 449 10.35 -14.27 -8.56
CA THR A 449 9.14 -15.05 -8.81
C THR A 449 9.10 -15.58 -10.24
N ARG A 450 9.51 -14.79 -11.23
CA ARG A 450 9.63 -15.25 -12.64
C ARG A 450 10.69 -16.33 -12.82
N ILE A 451 11.85 -16.19 -12.16
CA ILE A 451 12.91 -17.20 -12.16
C ILE A 451 12.37 -18.50 -11.58
N VAL A 452 11.72 -18.47 -10.42
CA VAL A 452 11.11 -19.67 -9.82
C VAL A 452 10.11 -20.32 -10.80
N PHE A 453 9.20 -19.55 -11.40
CA PHE A 453 8.24 -20.10 -12.38
C PHE A 453 8.86 -20.67 -13.65
N LYS A 454 10.06 -20.22 -14.05
CA LYS A 454 10.79 -20.77 -15.21
C LYS A 454 11.32 -22.18 -14.94
N TYR A 455 11.66 -22.50 -13.69
CA TYR A 455 12.31 -23.77 -13.32
C TYR A 455 11.40 -24.76 -12.59
N VAL A 456 10.30 -24.30 -11.99
CA VAL A 456 9.33 -25.17 -11.34
C VAL A 456 8.60 -25.99 -12.39
N LYS A 457 8.74 -27.31 -12.32
CA LYS A 457 7.94 -28.26 -13.08
C LYS A 457 6.71 -28.65 -12.26
N SER A 458 5.54 -28.67 -12.90
CA SER A 458 4.33 -29.24 -12.31
C SER A 458 4.16 -30.69 -12.77
N LEU A 459 3.61 -31.52 -11.89
CA LEU A 459 3.28 -32.92 -12.14
C LEU A 459 1.80 -33.15 -11.83
N ASN A 460 1.18 -34.08 -12.56
CA ASN A 460 -0.20 -34.48 -12.29
C ASN A 460 -0.22 -35.53 -11.18
N LEU A 461 -0.93 -35.25 -10.09
CA LEU A 461 -1.07 -36.18 -8.96
C LEU A 461 -1.67 -37.54 -9.36
N ASN A 462 -2.53 -37.57 -10.39
CA ASN A 462 -3.17 -38.82 -10.82
C ASN A 462 -2.15 -39.86 -11.31
N ASP A 463 -1.05 -39.41 -11.91
CA ASP A 463 -0.03 -40.28 -12.50
C ASP A 463 0.75 -41.05 -11.42
N TYR A 464 0.70 -40.60 -10.17
CA TYR A 464 1.47 -41.15 -9.03
C TYR A 464 0.59 -41.89 -8.01
N LYS A 465 -0.71 -42.10 -8.27
CA LYS A 465 -1.64 -42.76 -7.35
C LYS A 465 -1.18 -44.14 -6.92
N GLU A 466 -0.71 -44.94 -7.88
CA GLU A 466 -0.27 -46.32 -7.61
C GLU A 466 1.02 -46.35 -6.79
N GLN A 467 1.98 -45.46 -7.09
CA GLN A 467 3.22 -45.37 -6.30
C GLN A 467 2.95 -44.94 -4.85
N ILE A 468 2.05 -43.96 -4.65
CA ILE A 468 1.66 -43.51 -3.31
C ILE A 468 0.90 -44.62 -2.57
N LYS A 469 0.09 -45.42 -3.27
CA LYS A 469 -0.57 -46.59 -2.70
C LYS A 469 0.42 -47.65 -2.24
N GLN A 470 1.39 -48.00 -3.11
CA GLN A 470 2.46 -48.92 -2.77
C GLN A 470 3.21 -48.44 -1.52
N LEU A 471 3.56 -47.15 -1.44
CA LEU A 471 4.21 -46.59 -0.26
C LEU A 471 3.34 -46.62 1.00
N ARG A 472 2.02 -46.40 0.89
CA ARG A 472 1.07 -46.51 2.02
C ARG A 472 1.08 -47.92 2.61
N ASP A 473 1.03 -48.91 1.73
CA ASP A 473 0.87 -50.33 2.07
C ASP A 473 2.21 -51.00 2.41
N ASP A 474 3.34 -50.39 2.06
CA ASP A 474 4.69 -50.91 2.32
C ASP A 474 5.05 -50.82 3.80
N VAL A 475 4.98 -51.96 4.48
CA VAL A 475 5.31 -52.11 5.91
C VAL A 475 6.81 -51.99 6.19
N CYS A 476 7.68 -51.99 5.18
CA CYS A 476 9.12 -51.82 5.37
C CYS A 476 9.49 -50.40 5.79
N PHE A 477 8.62 -49.43 5.52
CA PHE A 477 8.78 -48.05 5.99
C PHE A 477 7.94 -47.81 7.24
N ASP A 478 8.53 -47.16 8.25
CA ASP A 478 7.78 -46.69 9.41
C ASP A 478 6.70 -45.68 8.99
N LEU A 479 5.56 -45.70 9.69
CA LEU A 479 4.52 -44.72 9.47
C LEU A 479 5.06 -43.32 9.86
N TYR A 480 5.17 -42.43 8.88
CA TYR A 480 5.66 -41.07 9.09
C TYR A 480 4.66 -40.22 9.87
N GLN A 481 3.36 -40.39 9.58
CA GLN A 481 2.21 -39.84 10.31
C GLN A 481 0.91 -40.47 9.77
N THR A 482 -0.18 -40.44 10.54
CA THR A 482 -1.51 -40.78 9.99
C THR A 482 -1.92 -39.81 8.89
N ASN A 483 -1.85 -38.49 9.15
CA ASN A 483 -2.16 -37.46 8.15
C ASN A 483 -0.92 -36.62 7.81
N VAL A 484 -0.43 -36.72 6.58
CA VAL A 484 0.67 -35.89 6.07
C VAL A 484 0.11 -34.78 5.20
N VAL A 485 0.38 -33.53 5.55
CA VAL A 485 -0.23 -32.35 4.92
C VAL A 485 0.80 -31.51 4.18
N TYR A 486 0.59 -31.34 2.88
CA TYR A 486 1.33 -30.41 2.03
C TYR A 486 0.46 -29.19 1.71
N LEU A 487 1.00 -28.01 2.05
CA LEU A 487 0.37 -26.72 1.73
C LEU A 487 0.95 -26.18 0.43
N SER A 488 0.11 -25.90 -0.55
CA SER A 488 0.56 -25.28 -1.80
C SER A 488 -0.44 -24.26 -2.34
N ASN A 489 0.07 -23.07 -2.64
CA ASN A 489 -0.67 -21.96 -3.25
C ASN A 489 -0.58 -21.99 -4.79
N ARG A 490 -0.01 -23.05 -5.37
CA ARG A 490 0.24 -23.21 -6.82
C ARG A 490 -0.50 -24.41 -7.42
N MET A 491 -1.45 -24.99 -6.69
CA MET A 491 -2.25 -26.10 -7.19
C MET A 491 -3.34 -25.60 -8.14
N GLN A 492 -3.33 -26.13 -9.36
CA GLN A 492 -4.37 -25.93 -10.36
C GLN A 492 -4.84 -27.30 -10.83
N ASP A 493 -6.12 -27.60 -10.60
CA ASP A 493 -6.68 -28.93 -10.81
C ASP A 493 -5.82 -30.02 -10.13
N HIS A 494 -5.43 -31.07 -10.84
CA HIS A 494 -4.59 -32.14 -10.28
C HIS A 494 -3.08 -31.87 -10.43
N MET A 495 -2.70 -30.69 -10.92
CA MET A 495 -1.29 -30.32 -11.07
C MET A 495 -0.75 -29.73 -9.77
N ILE A 496 0.37 -30.29 -9.31
CA ILE A 496 1.10 -29.83 -8.12
C ILE A 496 2.57 -29.58 -8.43
N ASP A 497 3.24 -28.84 -7.55
CA ASP A 497 4.67 -28.62 -7.66
C ASP A 497 5.43 -29.95 -7.55
N ARG A 498 6.33 -30.24 -8.49
CA ARG A 498 7.16 -31.47 -8.47
C ARG A 498 7.90 -31.66 -7.15
N SER A 499 8.27 -30.58 -6.48
CA SER A 499 8.94 -30.59 -5.19
C SER A 499 8.15 -31.33 -4.10
N ILE A 500 6.81 -31.34 -4.18
CA ILE A 500 5.94 -32.09 -3.26
C ILE A 500 6.12 -33.60 -3.46
N LEU A 501 6.01 -34.09 -4.69
CA LEU A 501 6.21 -35.52 -4.98
C LEU A 501 7.64 -35.95 -4.69
N TYR A 502 8.63 -35.11 -5.02
CA TYR A 502 10.03 -35.34 -4.65
C TYR A 502 10.22 -35.47 -3.13
N SER A 503 9.50 -34.66 -2.34
CA SER A 503 9.50 -34.79 -0.88
C SER A 503 8.90 -36.13 -0.43
N ILE A 504 7.80 -36.58 -1.04
CA ILE A 504 7.09 -37.80 -0.64
C ILE A 504 7.86 -39.06 -1.04
N LEU A 505 8.40 -39.12 -2.26
CA LEU A 505 8.89 -40.34 -2.91
C LEU A 505 10.43 -40.41 -3.00
N ASP A 506 11.11 -39.30 -3.32
CA ASP A 506 12.54 -39.32 -3.67
C ASP A 506 13.49 -38.98 -2.50
N LYS A 507 13.00 -38.30 -1.45
CA LYS A 507 13.78 -38.09 -0.22
C LYS A 507 13.73 -39.34 0.66
N ARG A 508 13.58 -39.20 1.98
CA ARG A 508 13.10 -40.30 2.81
C ARG A 508 11.62 -40.49 2.49
N PRO A 509 11.20 -41.66 1.95
CA PRO A 509 9.81 -41.90 1.62
C PRO A 509 8.91 -41.69 2.83
N LYS A 510 7.82 -40.95 2.65
CA LYS A 510 6.93 -40.54 3.75
C LYS A 510 5.66 -41.36 3.76
N ARG A 511 5.74 -42.60 4.25
CA ARG A 511 4.56 -43.45 4.40
C ARG A 511 3.53 -42.79 5.32
N ALA A 512 2.30 -42.64 4.84
CA ALA A 512 1.17 -42.10 5.60
C ALA A 512 -0.10 -42.88 5.31
N GLN A 513 -1.06 -42.86 6.23
CA GLN A 513 -2.39 -43.40 5.94
C GLN A 513 -3.15 -42.51 4.95
N VAL A 514 -3.04 -41.18 5.12
CA VAL A 514 -3.67 -40.19 4.25
C VAL A 514 -2.71 -39.04 3.92
N TYR A 515 -2.62 -38.71 2.63
CA TYR A 515 -1.85 -37.61 2.06
C TYR A 515 -2.80 -36.46 1.68
N TRP A 516 -2.58 -35.30 2.28
CA TRP A 516 -3.42 -34.11 2.13
C TRP A 516 -2.71 -33.05 1.31
N PHE A 517 -3.35 -32.62 0.23
CA PHE A 517 -2.89 -31.54 -0.63
C PHE A 517 -3.82 -30.34 -0.46
N VAL A 518 -3.38 -29.34 0.30
CA VAL A 518 -4.24 -28.25 0.79
C VAL A 518 -3.89 -26.93 0.12
N ASN A 519 -4.86 -26.35 -0.58
CA ASN A 519 -4.80 -25.02 -1.15
C ASN A 519 -5.66 -24.07 -0.33
N VAL A 520 -5.11 -22.93 0.08
CA VAL A 520 -5.84 -21.91 0.84
C VAL A 520 -6.07 -20.70 -0.05
N GLN A 521 -7.34 -20.46 -0.39
CA GLN A 521 -7.79 -19.32 -1.16
C GLN A 521 -8.51 -18.33 -0.26
N VAL A 522 -8.01 -17.10 -0.21
CA VAL A 522 -8.68 -16.01 0.51
C VAL A 522 -9.82 -15.48 -0.35
N THR A 523 -11.05 -15.51 0.16
CA THR A 523 -12.23 -14.98 -0.55
C THR A 523 -12.55 -13.55 -0.16
N ASP A 524 -13.25 -12.84 -1.03
CA ASP A 524 -13.69 -11.46 -0.81
C ASP A 524 -14.78 -11.36 0.28
N GLU A 525 -15.57 -12.41 0.48
CA GLU A 525 -16.57 -12.45 1.54
C GLU A 525 -15.90 -12.64 2.92
N PRO A 526 -16.21 -11.80 3.94
CA PRO A 526 -15.47 -11.69 5.20
C PRO A 526 -15.35 -12.94 6.04
N TYR A 527 -16.47 -13.63 6.24
CA TYR A 527 -16.60 -14.74 7.18
C TYR A 527 -16.79 -16.07 6.44
N THR A 528 -16.43 -16.13 5.16
CA THR A 528 -16.54 -17.35 4.38
C THR A 528 -15.65 -18.43 4.95
N ALA A 529 -16.22 -19.58 5.25
CA ALA A 529 -15.50 -20.73 5.76
C ALA A 529 -15.98 -21.95 4.99
N LYS A 530 -15.72 -21.96 3.68
CA LYS A 530 -16.17 -23.02 2.78
C LYS A 530 -14.98 -23.85 2.36
N TYR A 531 -15.21 -25.11 2.02
CA TYR A 531 -14.17 -25.98 1.50
C TYR A 531 -14.72 -26.83 0.36
N LYS A 532 -13.83 -27.24 -0.56
CA LYS A 532 -14.12 -28.23 -1.59
C LYS A 532 -13.11 -29.35 -1.46
N VAL A 533 -13.60 -30.59 -1.40
CA VAL A 533 -12.76 -31.80 -1.33
C VAL A 533 -12.87 -32.60 -2.61
N ASP A 534 -11.73 -33.07 -3.09
CA ASP A 534 -11.62 -34.08 -4.13
C ASP A 534 -10.79 -35.26 -3.59
N MET A 535 -11.41 -36.44 -3.53
CA MET A 535 -10.80 -37.67 -3.04
C MET A 535 -9.97 -38.38 -4.12
N MET A 536 -9.98 -37.85 -5.35
CA MET A 536 -9.24 -38.40 -6.49
C MET A 536 -9.59 -39.88 -6.79
N GLY A 537 -10.76 -40.35 -6.38
CA GLY A 537 -11.15 -41.77 -6.50
C GLY A 537 -10.41 -42.71 -5.54
N THR A 538 -9.84 -42.19 -4.44
CA THR A 538 -9.09 -42.94 -3.43
C THR A 538 -9.57 -42.61 -2.01
N ASP A 539 -9.14 -43.37 -1.01
CA ASP A 539 -9.35 -43.08 0.43
C ASP A 539 -8.08 -42.57 1.13
N TYR A 540 -6.98 -42.39 0.40
CA TYR A 540 -5.68 -42.01 0.95
C TYR A 540 -5.06 -40.76 0.32
N MET A 541 -5.58 -40.26 -0.80
CA MET A 541 -5.15 -38.98 -1.38
C MET A 541 -6.31 -38.00 -1.37
N VAL A 542 -6.15 -36.90 -0.64
CA VAL A 542 -7.21 -35.92 -0.46
C VAL A 542 -6.72 -34.54 -0.87
N ARG A 543 -7.38 -33.95 -1.85
CA ARG A 543 -7.16 -32.56 -2.23
C ARG A 543 -8.24 -31.69 -1.58
N VAL A 544 -7.82 -30.65 -0.88
CA VAL A 544 -8.70 -29.70 -0.20
C VAL A 544 -8.43 -28.29 -0.69
N ASN A 545 -9.46 -27.64 -1.22
CA ASN A 545 -9.45 -26.19 -1.45
C ASN A 545 -10.24 -25.53 -0.33
N LEU A 546 -9.54 -24.82 0.55
CA LEU A 546 -10.13 -23.99 1.61
C LEU A 546 -10.41 -22.59 1.04
N TYR A 547 -11.67 -22.18 1.09
CA TYR A 547 -12.14 -20.84 0.75
C TYR A 547 -12.41 -20.10 2.05
N LEU A 548 -11.41 -19.36 2.50
CA LEU A 548 -11.46 -18.65 3.78
C LEU A 548 -11.60 -17.15 3.53
N GLY A 549 -12.63 -16.55 4.12
CA GLY A 549 -12.79 -15.11 4.16
C GLY A 549 -11.61 -14.47 4.87
N PHE A 550 -11.25 -13.26 4.47
CA PHE A 550 -10.09 -12.56 5.01
C PHE A 550 -10.18 -12.28 6.53
N ARG A 551 -11.37 -12.39 7.16
CA ARG A 551 -11.53 -12.32 8.62
C ARG A 551 -11.41 -13.66 9.32
N MET A 552 -11.50 -14.75 8.57
CA MET A 552 -11.35 -16.07 9.13
C MET A 552 -9.88 -16.28 9.48
N PRO A 553 -9.57 -16.73 10.72
CA PRO A 553 -8.21 -17.07 11.07
C PRO A 553 -7.72 -18.17 10.13
N GLN A 554 -6.51 -18.03 9.60
CA GLN A 554 -5.90 -19.00 8.67
C GLN A 554 -5.32 -20.20 9.45
N THR A 555 -6.03 -20.68 10.48
CA THR A 555 -5.65 -21.83 11.31
C THR A 555 -5.99 -23.12 10.58
N VAL A 556 -5.21 -23.44 9.55
CA VAL A 556 -5.40 -24.63 8.71
C VAL A 556 -5.60 -25.93 9.50
N PRO A 557 -4.86 -26.20 10.59
CA PRO A 557 -5.05 -27.43 11.37
C PRO A 557 -6.48 -27.62 11.91
N ARG A 558 -7.14 -26.53 12.29
CA ARG A 558 -8.50 -26.59 12.85
C ARG A 558 -9.53 -26.95 11.78
N TYR A 559 -9.41 -26.33 10.59
CA TYR A 559 -10.30 -26.66 9.47
C TYR A 559 -10.08 -28.10 8.99
N LEU A 560 -8.82 -28.54 8.90
CA LEU A 560 -8.54 -29.92 8.47
C LEU A 560 -9.10 -30.96 9.43
N ARG A 561 -9.01 -30.77 10.75
CA ARG A 561 -9.66 -31.68 11.71
C ARG A 561 -11.16 -31.80 11.48
N THR A 562 -11.83 -30.68 11.22
CA THR A 562 -13.27 -30.66 10.91
C THR A 562 -13.56 -31.42 9.61
N ILE A 563 -12.76 -31.17 8.57
CA ILE A 563 -12.90 -31.83 7.27
C ILE A 563 -12.66 -33.34 7.37
N VAL A 564 -11.66 -33.78 8.16
CA VAL A 564 -11.43 -35.21 8.41
C VAL A 564 -12.65 -35.85 9.05
N GLN A 565 -13.23 -35.20 10.06
CA GLN A 565 -14.43 -35.69 10.72
C GLN A 565 -15.62 -35.80 9.76
N ASP A 566 -15.93 -34.75 9.00
CA ASP A 566 -16.99 -34.76 7.98
C ASP A 566 -16.81 -35.89 6.95
N LEU A 567 -15.57 -36.17 6.55
CA LEU A 567 -15.25 -37.22 5.59
C LEU A 567 -15.33 -38.62 6.18
N MET A 568 -15.01 -38.81 7.48
CA MET A 568 -15.21 -40.08 8.18
C MET A 568 -16.71 -40.36 8.39
N GLU A 569 -17.49 -39.36 8.82
CA GLU A 569 -18.94 -39.47 9.02
C GLU A 569 -19.69 -39.79 7.71
N SER A 570 -19.21 -39.25 6.59
CA SER A 570 -19.75 -39.56 5.26
C SER A 570 -19.22 -40.87 4.64
N GLY A 571 -18.35 -41.61 5.34
CA GLY A 571 -17.77 -42.87 4.87
C GLY A 571 -16.76 -42.73 3.73
N ARG A 572 -16.31 -41.50 3.42
CA ARG A 572 -15.32 -41.21 2.38
C ARG A 572 -13.88 -41.42 2.86
N LEU A 573 -13.65 -41.38 4.17
CA LEU A 573 -12.38 -41.72 4.81
C LEU A 573 -12.59 -42.83 5.86
N PRO A 574 -11.63 -43.75 6.01
CA PRO A 574 -11.65 -44.72 7.11
C PRO A 574 -11.44 -44.01 8.45
N LYS A 575 -11.91 -44.63 9.53
CA LYS A 575 -11.70 -44.15 10.90
C LYS A 575 -10.22 -44.11 11.24
N GLN A 576 -9.81 -43.08 11.98
CA GLN A 576 -8.41 -42.83 12.38
C GLN A 576 -8.26 -42.89 13.90
N GLU A 577 -8.71 -44.01 14.50
CA GLU A 577 -8.70 -44.17 15.95
C GLU A 577 -7.26 -44.11 16.50
N GLN A 578 -7.10 -43.34 17.59
CA GLN A 578 -5.81 -43.15 18.23
C GLN A 578 -5.78 -43.90 19.56
N GLU A 579 -4.99 -44.97 19.63
CA GLU A 579 -4.89 -45.85 20.81
C GLU A 579 -4.40 -45.10 22.05
N TYR A 580 -3.41 -44.22 21.89
CA TYR A 580 -2.83 -43.43 22.98
C TYR A 580 -3.29 -41.97 22.88
N THR A 581 -4.24 -41.57 23.72
CA THR A 581 -4.78 -40.21 23.78
C THR A 581 -5.13 -39.80 25.20
N ILE A 582 -4.88 -38.53 25.56
CA ILE A 582 -5.34 -37.92 26.82
C ILE A 582 -6.81 -37.48 26.75
N THR A 583 -7.43 -37.60 25.58
CA THR A 583 -8.83 -37.26 25.33
C THR A 583 -9.53 -38.51 24.79
N PRO A 584 -10.26 -39.26 25.64
CA PRO A 584 -11.01 -40.44 25.23
C PRO A 584 -12.05 -40.11 24.15
N GLY A 585 -12.24 -41.02 23.18
CA GLY A 585 -13.17 -40.80 22.05
C GLY A 585 -12.65 -39.86 20.97
N ARG A 586 -11.32 -39.74 20.82
CA ARG A 586 -10.69 -38.98 19.76
C ARG A 586 -10.56 -39.83 18.50
N ASP A 587 -11.34 -39.46 17.48
CA ASP A 587 -11.47 -40.26 16.25
C ASP A 587 -10.61 -39.72 15.08
N VAL A 588 -9.96 -38.57 15.27
CA VAL A 588 -9.10 -37.94 14.26
C VAL A 588 -7.64 -38.17 14.62
N GLY A 589 -6.91 -38.79 13.68
CA GLY A 589 -5.50 -39.09 13.80
C GLY A 589 -4.60 -37.87 13.92
N ASP A 590 -3.31 -38.12 14.11
CA ASP A 590 -2.31 -37.07 14.20
C ASP A 590 -1.98 -36.46 12.83
N PHE A 591 -1.40 -35.25 12.85
CA PHE A 591 -1.08 -34.47 11.65
C PHE A 591 0.37 -34.01 11.68
N ARG A 592 1.03 -34.12 10.52
CA ARG A 592 2.35 -33.53 10.30
C ARG A 592 2.31 -32.68 9.03
N PHE A 593 2.64 -31.40 9.19
CA PHE A 593 2.61 -30.42 8.10
C PHE A 593 4.00 -30.31 7.49
N VAL A 594 4.14 -30.63 6.20
CA VAL A 594 5.40 -30.51 5.48
C VAL A 594 5.39 -29.21 4.68
N LEU A 595 6.22 -28.26 5.10
CA LEU A 595 6.41 -26.98 4.42
C LEU A 595 7.64 -27.05 3.53
N ILE A 596 7.43 -26.94 2.22
CA ILE A 596 8.51 -26.97 1.25
C ILE A 596 9.05 -25.57 1.02
N GLU A 597 10.36 -25.40 1.20
CA GLU A 597 11.10 -24.23 0.80
C GLU A 597 12.03 -24.56 -0.38
N GLU A 598 11.62 -24.14 -1.58
CA GLU A 598 12.45 -24.25 -2.77
C GLU A 598 13.61 -23.25 -2.69
N ARG A 599 14.85 -23.76 -2.68
CA ARG A 599 16.07 -22.95 -2.71
C ARG A 599 16.88 -23.25 -3.96
N VAL A 600 17.60 -22.24 -4.44
CA VAL A 600 18.52 -22.41 -5.56
C VAL A 600 19.78 -23.10 -5.05
N THR A 601 20.02 -24.34 -5.46
CA THR A 601 21.20 -25.12 -5.06
C THR A 601 22.32 -25.05 -6.10
N ASN A 602 21.99 -25.00 -7.39
CA ASN A 602 22.98 -25.10 -8.47
C ASN A 602 23.03 -23.83 -9.32
N ALA A 603 23.96 -22.93 -8.97
CA ALA A 603 24.09 -21.62 -9.59
C ALA A 603 24.62 -21.64 -11.04
N ARG A 604 25.15 -22.77 -11.53
CA ARG A 604 25.73 -22.86 -12.90
C ARG A 604 24.70 -22.86 -14.02
N GLN A 605 23.45 -23.25 -13.75
CA GLN A 605 22.35 -23.21 -14.73
C GLN A 605 21.59 -21.87 -14.71
N LEU A 606 21.90 -21.00 -13.75
CA LEU A 606 21.38 -19.64 -13.68
C LEU A 606 22.41 -18.69 -14.25
N SER A 607 21.95 -17.66 -14.95
CA SER A 607 22.81 -16.52 -15.27
C SER A 607 23.29 -15.82 -14.00
N ASN A 608 24.41 -15.10 -14.09
CA ASN A 608 24.96 -14.32 -12.97
C ASN A 608 23.92 -13.36 -12.38
N PHE A 609 23.06 -12.78 -13.22
CA PHE A 609 21.99 -11.88 -12.81
C PHE A 609 20.86 -12.60 -12.07
N GLU A 610 20.40 -13.75 -12.57
CA GLU A 610 19.38 -14.56 -11.88
C GLU A 610 19.90 -15.06 -10.51
N ARG A 611 21.19 -15.39 -10.42
CA ARG A 611 21.84 -15.75 -9.14
C ARG A 611 21.81 -14.60 -8.14
N PHE A 612 22.21 -13.40 -8.57
CA PHE A 612 22.19 -12.20 -7.73
C PHE A 612 20.79 -11.92 -7.18
N ILE A 613 19.76 -12.00 -8.04
CA ILE A 613 18.36 -11.80 -7.64
C ILE A 613 17.94 -12.82 -6.57
N MET A 614 18.22 -14.11 -6.80
CA MET A 614 17.79 -15.17 -5.89
C MET A 614 18.52 -15.13 -4.54
N GLN A 615 19.82 -14.81 -4.54
CA GLN A 615 20.59 -14.61 -3.31
C GLN A 615 20.09 -13.41 -2.52
N THR A 616 19.86 -12.27 -3.19
CA THR A 616 19.31 -11.06 -2.56
C THR A 616 17.93 -11.32 -1.97
N LYS A 617 17.05 -12.00 -2.71
CA LYS A 617 15.72 -12.39 -2.23
C LYS A 617 15.80 -13.26 -0.98
N ALA A 618 16.74 -14.21 -0.93
CA ALA A 618 16.95 -15.07 0.24
C ALA A 618 17.45 -14.27 1.46
N SER A 619 18.42 -13.36 1.26
CA SER A 619 18.94 -12.49 2.32
C SER A 619 17.85 -11.60 2.93
N ILE A 620 17.00 -10.99 2.10
CA ILE A 620 15.87 -10.19 2.61
C ILE A 620 14.85 -11.09 3.31
N LYS A 621 14.63 -12.31 2.81
CA LYS A 621 13.68 -13.26 3.41
C LYS A 621 14.07 -13.66 4.83
N HIS A 622 15.36 -13.73 5.17
CA HIS A 622 15.83 -14.01 6.54
C HIS A 622 15.33 -13.00 7.58
N VAL A 623 15.00 -11.78 7.16
CA VAL A 623 14.48 -10.71 8.02
C VAL A 623 12.93 -10.70 8.06
N THR A 624 12.26 -11.47 7.20
CA THR A 624 10.79 -11.52 7.09
C THR A 624 10.19 -12.74 7.80
N ALA A 625 8.90 -12.68 8.16
CA ALA A 625 8.26 -13.68 9.03
C ALA A 625 8.25 -15.11 8.43
N SER A 626 8.46 -16.13 9.28
CA SER A 626 8.45 -17.55 8.87
C SER A 626 7.06 -18.03 8.42
N PRO A 627 6.94 -18.81 7.32
CA PRO A 627 5.67 -19.38 6.84
C PRO A 627 4.85 -20.15 7.90
N MET A 628 5.51 -20.79 8.87
CA MET A 628 4.89 -21.56 9.96
C MET A 628 3.91 -20.73 10.81
N ARG A 629 4.23 -19.46 11.09
CA ARG A 629 3.34 -18.58 11.86
C ARG A 629 2.11 -18.14 11.08
N TRP A 630 2.17 -18.13 9.74
CA TRP A 630 1.10 -17.64 8.87
C TRP A 630 -0.10 -18.59 8.82
N PHE A 631 0.17 -19.88 8.62
CA PHE A 631 -0.85 -20.94 8.58
C PHE A 631 -1.32 -21.42 9.98
N GLY A 632 -0.93 -20.71 11.05
CA GLY A 632 -1.26 -21.06 12.42
C GLY A 632 -0.69 -22.40 12.89
N LEU A 633 0.44 -22.85 12.31
CA LEU A 633 1.03 -24.16 12.57
C LEU A 633 1.93 -24.20 13.83
N GLN A 634 1.82 -23.19 14.70
CA GLN A 634 2.73 -23.00 15.84
C GLN A 634 2.61 -24.09 16.91
N TYR A 635 1.45 -24.73 16.97
CA TYR A 635 1.14 -25.83 17.90
C TYR A 635 0.94 -27.17 17.17
N SER A 636 1.30 -27.22 15.89
CA SER A 636 1.25 -28.45 15.08
C SER A 636 2.65 -29.00 14.92
N GLU A 637 2.75 -30.28 14.60
CA GLU A 637 4.02 -30.86 14.17
C GLU A 637 4.31 -30.42 12.73
N VAL A 638 5.45 -29.76 12.53
CA VAL A 638 5.82 -29.14 11.25
C VAL A 638 7.22 -29.54 10.86
N THR A 639 7.36 -30.06 9.64
CA THR A 639 8.65 -30.34 9.01
C THR A 639 8.91 -29.29 7.95
N LEU A 640 9.95 -28.47 8.12
CA LEU A 640 10.41 -27.55 7.08
C LEU A 640 11.45 -28.26 6.21
N GLU A 641 11.11 -28.51 4.96
CA GLU A 641 12.00 -29.16 4.01
C GLU A 641 12.53 -28.20 2.97
N VAL A 642 13.85 -28.10 2.89
CA VAL A 642 14.52 -27.38 1.80
C VAL A 642 14.66 -28.31 0.60
N ILE A 643 14.25 -27.86 -0.58
CA ILE A 643 14.32 -28.63 -1.82
C ILE A 643 15.02 -27.80 -2.90
N PRO A 644 15.91 -28.38 -3.72
CA PRO A 644 16.49 -27.68 -4.86
C PRO A 644 15.38 -27.25 -5.83
N LEU A 645 15.40 -25.98 -6.24
CA LEU A 645 14.51 -25.46 -7.28
C LEU A 645 14.70 -26.21 -8.61
N ILE A 646 15.94 -26.64 -8.87
CA ILE A 646 16.33 -27.38 -10.06
C ILE A 646 16.80 -28.77 -9.60
N LEU A 647 16.02 -29.79 -9.96
CA LEU A 647 16.31 -31.21 -9.69
C LEU A 647 17.03 -31.90 -10.88
N SER A 648 17.53 -31.17 -11.88
CA SER A 648 18.18 -31.78 -13.05
C SER A 648 19.51 -32.45 -12.70
N ASP A 649 19.90 -33.41 -13.55
CA ASP A 649 21.00 -34.37 -13.35
C ASP A 649 22.23 -33.72 -12.72
N VAL A 650 22.54 -34.16 -11.51
CA VAL A 650 23.78 -33.80 -10.82
C VAL A 650 24.92 -34.30 -11.71
N LEU A 651 25.56 -33.39 -12.44
CA LEU A 651 26.74 -33.71 -13.23
C LEU A 651 27.75 -34.42 -12.32
N LYS A 652 28.21 -35.60 -12.73
CA LYS A 652 29.20 -36.38 -11.98
C LYS A 652 30.36 -35.47 -11.61
N LEU A 653 30.61 -35.31 -10.31
CA LEU A 653 31.78 -34.59 -9.84
C LEU A 653 33.02 -35.40 -10.26
N PRO A 654 34.11 -34.76 -10.71
CA PRO A 654 35.36 -35.43 -11.04
C PRO A 654 36.08 -35.84 -9.74
N ILE A 655 35.48 -36.76 -9.00
CA ILE A 655 36.09 -37.39 -7.83
C ILE A 655 36.72 -38.71 -8.29
N LYS A 656 37.96 -38.94 -7.89
CA LYS A 656 38.65 -40.22 -8.08
C LYS A 656 38.82 -40.84 -6.71
N GLU A 657 38.46 -42.11 -6.60
CA GLU A 657 38.76 -42.91 -5.41
C GLU A 657 40.28 -43.10 -5.31
N LEU A 658 40.84 -42.81 -4.14
CA LEU A 658 42.21 -43.20 -3.83
C LEU A 658 42.16 -44.66 -3.39
N VAL A 659 42.37 -45.58 -4.33
CA VAL A 659 42.51 -47.00 -4.01
C VAL A 659 43.87 -47.19 -3.36
N PRO A 660 43.97 -47.69 -2.11
CA PRO A 660 45.26 -48.02 -1.52
C PRO A 660 45.96 -49.07 -2.37
N VAL A 661 47.23 -48.83 -2.71
CA VAL A 661 48.06 -49.85 -3.36
C VAL A 661 48.26 -50.95 -2.32
N GLU A 662 47.67 -52.13 -2.54
CA GLU A 662 48.08 -53.31 -1.80
C GLU A 662 49.52 -53.62 -2.22
N ASP A 663 50.46 -53.56 -1.27
CA ASP A 663 51.82 -54.07 -1.44
C ASP A 663 51.74 -55.60 -1.64
N SER A 664 51.41 -56.04 -2.85
CA SER A 664 51.52 -57.44 -3.27
C SER A 664 52.80 -57.60 -4.10
N GLU A 665 53.91 -57.87 -3.42
CA GLU A 665 54.96 -58.84 -3.79
C GLU A 665 56.19 -58.63 -2.89
N ALA A 666 56.24 -59.41 -1.81
CA ALA A 666 57.46 -60.11 -1.41
C ALA A 666 57.39 -61.52 -2.00
#